data_AF-A0A0P0EUP1-F1
#
_entry.id   AF-A0A0P0EUP1-F1
#
_cell.length_a   1.000
_cell.length_b   1.000
_cell.length_c   1.000
_cell.angle_alpha   90.00
_cell.angle_beta   90.00
_cell.angle_gamma   90.00
#
_symmetry.space_group_name_H-M   'P 1'
#
loop_
_entity.id
_entity.type
_entity.pdbx_description
1 polymer ?
#
loop_
_entity_poly.entity_id
_entity_poly.type
_entity_poly.pdbx_seq_one_letter_code
_entity_poly.pdbx_strand_id
1 'polypeptide(L)'
;MKKYILLFFLLSLLPCLSTACSDDDGSSTPNLTVGKETVDFNSESGSQNVAVTTNVDTWTVKSDKNWCHPSADGKALKISVDESDERYVRKATVTVIAADQTKTITVRQLGYEAAILVDQSSFEVGVIGGEIQFDVTTNVEVAITLPEWITAKPASRAPATVTTPHTYMVKATGLDSQRHGNIEITEVLPTIDPDTEQAEPVSASVFVTQKGLNEFAEGNGEDVKGDIKIKIVSGTASSFQSGSNIEKSFDGDYSTLYHSSWSNGASNYFPITLTYNFETVTDVDYLIYHPRNNGNNGRFKETEIQYSADGHTFTKLIDKDFQGSATAGKVTFDQTIQAKSFRFIVKSGSGDGQGFASCAEMEFFAKNPVNFDYSTLFTDASCSELKTGITEDDIAQCEYPFFKNIAYYMIKGKYPAEFRISEFKAYPNPDIQSETHKTNPYSQLDNPTGISVKAGENLIVLVGDTHGYDIGLRVQNLDAPENDGFGGVTYLLNQGINKLTISEQGLVYVMYVTKTLDDPAAAPVKIHFASGKVNGYFDSQNPEHNGRWSELLNKATNRYFDVLGKYAHLTFETSDLRTYTGSKGDELIDLYDKIVYSEQQLLGLEKYDKMFRNRMYLNVMYKSYMYATAYHTAYNRTTMNEICSPEKLKTSACWGPAHEIGHCNQTRPGVLWGGNTEVTNNIMSEYIQTTIFGQPSRIQVEDMGITYRNRYSKAWSGIIAAGSPHADFQNLGKNNANDVFCKLVPFWQLELYFGKVLGRTPLQQADKGGFYPEVYEYARNKDYTGMTHGEIQLDFVYTCSKISGMNLLDFFTKWGFLTPVDKELDDYGKKQLTVTQDMIDALKQKVNALGGTRPDVALEYISDNTYELYKTKTAIIKGENATHAPKTFTVGSGDNAVTYNGETITIKNWTNVVTYEVKDETGKFILICSGENAPSSVDTFTIPVRWKDGFRLSAVSVTGERIDIPMN
;
A
#
# COMPACT_ATOMS: atom_id res chain seq x y z
N MET A 1 27.12 13.46 -53.85
CA MET A 1 27.10 12.91 -55.22
C MET A 1 25.64 12.73 -55.67
N LYS A 2 25.38 12.15 -56.86
CA LYS A 2 24.06 12.11 -57.50
C LYS A 2 23.02 11.27 -56.70
N LYS A 3 21.80 11.83 -56.53
CA LYS A 3 20.47 11.32 -56.99
C LYS A 3 19.91 10.01 -56.36
N TYR A 4 18.60 9.79 -56.16
CA TYR A 4 17.37 10.57 -56.48
C TYR A 4 16.06 9.90 -55.91
N ILE A 5 14.94 10.66 -55.82
CA ILE A 5 13.51 10.25 -56.16
C ILE A 5 12.83 9.18 -55.24
N LEU A 6 11.55 9.20 -54.80
CA LEU A 6 10.33 10.07 -54.82
C LEU A 6 9.34 9.50 -53.73
N LEU A 7 8.04 9.81 -53.51
CA LEU A 7 7.02 10.76 -54.02
C LEU A 7 5.90 10.98 -52.96
N PHE A 8 5.61 12.25 -52.60
CA PHE A 8 4.37 12.73 -51.94
C PHE A 8 3.98 12.11 -50.57
N PHE A 9 3.02 12.64 -49.79
CA PHE A 9 2.14 13.80 -49.96
C PHE A 9 2.21 14.72 -48.71
N LEU A 10 2.01 16.03 -48.88
CA LEU A 10 1.93 16.99 -47.78
C LEU A 10 0.99 18.14 -48.17
N LEU A 11 -0.13 18.30 -47.43
CA LEU A 11 -1.06 19.44 -47.32
C LEU A 11 -2.20 18.94 -46.38
N SER A 12 -2.84 19.70 -45.49
CA SER A 12 -2.64 21.10 -45.05
C SER A 12 -3.47 21.45 -43.81
N LEU A 13 -2.93 22.33 -42.96
CA LEU A 13 -3.63 23.37 -42.15
C LEU A 13 -4.63 22.96 -41.06
N LEU A 14 -4.32 23.43 -39.84
CA LEU A 14 -5.21 23.79 -38.72
C LEU A 14 -5.03 25.32 -38.47
N PRO A 15 -5.85 26.00 -37.63
CA PRO A 15 -7.16 25.65 -37.06
C PRO A 15 -8.23 26.77 -37.27
N CYS A 16 -9.50 26.52 -36.89
CA CYS A 16 -10.40 27.58 -36.37
C CYS A 16 -11.57 27.04 -35.50
N LEU A 17 -11.50 27.38 -34.21
CA LEU A 17 -12.62 27.79 -33.32
C LEU A 17 -13.95 27.00 -33.31
N SER A 18 -14.02 26.04 -32.37
CA SER A 18 -15.05 25.96 -31.31
C SER A 18 -16.54 26.19 -31.64
N THR A 19 -17.33 25.12 -31.62
CA THR A 19 -18.52 25.01 -30.76
C THR A 19 -18.52 23.64 -30.10
N ALA A 20 -18.95 23.55 -28.83
CA ALA A 20 -19.07 22.28 -28.12
C ALA A 20 -20.52 21.80 -28.15
N CYS A 21 -20.73 20.61 -28.71
CA CYS A 21 -21.73 19.67 -28.22
C CYS A 21 -20.95 18.43 -27.78
N SER A 22 -21.12 18.02 -26.53
CA SER A 22 -20.50 16.83 -25.95
C SER A 22 -21.53 15.70 -25.94
N ASP A 23 -21.36 14.75 -26.85
CA ASP A 23 -21.94 13.41 -26.70
C ASP A 23 -20.81 12.48 -26.24
N ASP A 24 -20.91 11.97 -25.01
CA ASP A 24 -19.97 11.01 -24.44
C ASP A 24 -20.29 9.60 -24.96
N ASP A 25 -19.63 9.18 -26.05
CA ASP A 25 -19.62 7.79 -26.48
C ASP A 25 -18.41 7.06 -25.88
N GLY A 26 -18.68 6.23 -24.87
CA GLY A 26 -17.66 5.43 -24.20
C GLY A 26 -17.01 4.42 -25.14
N SER A 27 -15.73 4.64 -25.48
CA SER A 27 -14.95 3.77 -26.37
C SER A 27 -14.64 2.42 -25.72
N SER A 28 -15.63 1.52 -25.72
CA SER A 28 -15.44 0.11 -25.41
C SER A 28 -14.69 -0.56 -26.56
N THR A 29 -13.63 -1.32 -26.25
CA THR A 29 -12.85 -2.04 -27.25
C THR A 29 -13.72 -3.04 -28.02
N PRO A 30 -13.64 -3.13 -29.36
CA PRO A 30 -14.40 -4.10 -30.14
C PRO A 30 -14.19 -5.54 -29.66
N ASN A 31 -15.30 -6.24 -29.44
CA ASN A 31 -15.37 -7.64 -29.03
C ASN A 31 -16.22 -8.39 -30.06
N LEU A 32 -15.81 -9.60 -30.45
CA LEU A 32 -16.53 -10.48 -31.36
C LEU A 32 -16.37 -11.94 -30.93
N THR A 33 -17.49 -12.59 -30.63
CA THR A 33 -17.58 -14.02 -30.33
C THR A 33 -18.71 -14.69 -31.12
N VAL A 34 -18.55 -15.99 -31.39
CA VAL A 34 -19.47 -16.81 -32.17
C VAL A 34 -19.89 -18.03 -31.33
N GLY A 35 -21.16 -18.44 -31.42
CA GLY A 35 -21.74 -19.48 -30.56
C GLY A 35 -21.33 -20.92 -30.89
N LYS A 36 -20.76 -21.17 -32.08
CA LYS A 36 -20.09 -22.42 -32.47
C LYS A 36 -18.93 -22.08 -33.41
N GLU A 37 -17.81 -22.78 -33.28
CA GLU A 37 -16.67 -22.66 -34.21
C GLU A 37 -16.74 -23.66 -35.39
N THR A 38 -17.58 -24.70 -35.28
CA THR A 38 -17.87 -25.66 -36.34
C THR A 38 -19.38 -25.83 -36.51
N VAL A 39 -19.85 -26.00 -37.75
CA VAL A 39 -21.26 -26.28 -38.09
C VAL A 39 -21.32 -27.39 -39.13
N ASP A 40 -22.08 -28.44 -38.84
CA ASP A 40 -22.18 -29.64 -39.68
C ASP A 40 -23.56 -29.76 -40.32
N PHE A 41 -23.58 -30.17 -41.60
CA PHE A 41 -24.79 -30.34 -42.40
C PHE A 41 -24.87 -31.71 -43.08
N ASN A 42 -26.11 -32.17 -43.29
CA ASN A 42 -26.46 -33.31 -44.14
C ASN A 42 -26.02 -33.07 -45.60
N SER A 43 -26.01 -34.12 -46.43
CA SER A 43 -25.82 -33.96 -47.88
C SER A 43 -26.93 -33.11 -48.54
N GLU A 44 -28.16 -33.17 -48.02
CA GLU A 44 -29.28 -32.31 -48.43
C GLU A 44 -29.00 -30.81 -48.21
N SER A 45 -29.64 -29.93 -49.00
CA SER A 45 -29.59 -28.48 -48.76
C SER A 45 -30.20 -28.12 -47.39
N GLY A 46 -29.52 -27.30 -46.59
CA GLY A 46 -29.93 -27.03 -45.21
C GLY A 46 -29.64 -25.61 -44.73
N SER A 47 -30.11 -25.28 -43.52
CA SER A 47 -29.84 -23.98 -42.90
C SER A 47 -29.81 -24.09 -41.37
N GLN A 48 -28.82 -23.45 -40.74
CA GLN A 48 -28.62 -23.41 -39.29
C GLN A 48 -28.23 -22.00 -38.82
N ASN A 49 -28.57 -21.68 -37.57
CA ASN A 49 -28.27 -20.38 -36.96
C ASN A 49 -27.15 -20.53 -35.91
N VAL A 50 -26.13 -19.67 -36.00
CA VAL A 50 -25.07 -19.49 -35.00
C VAL A 50 -25.26 -18.13 -34.33
N ALA A 51 -25.19 -18.06 -33.00
CA ALA A 51 -25.23 -16.78 -32.30
C ALA A 51 -23.97 -15.95 -32.58
N VAL A 52 -24.11 -14.63 -32.77
CA VAL A 52 -22.98 -13.69 -32.89
C VAL A 52 -23.12 -12.62 -31.82
N THR A 53 -22.15 -12.53 -30.92
CA THR A 53 -22.12 -11.53 -29.85
C THR A 53 -21.01 -10.53 -30.12
N THR A 54 -21.39 -9.26 -30.26
CA THR A 54 -20.49 -8.12 -30.42
C THR A 54 -21.09 -6.86 -29.81
N ASN A 55 -20.23 -5.92 -29.41
CA ASN A 55 -20.56 -4.55 -29.00
C ASN A 55 -20.48 -3.54 -30.17
N VAL A 56 -20.21 -3.99 -31.40
CA VAL A 56 -20.18 -3.15 -32.60
C VAL A 56 -21.53 -3.23 -33.32
N ASP A 57 -22.16 -2.09 -33.62
CA ASP A 57 -23.49 -2.02 -34.23
C ASP A 57 -23.62 -2.70 -35.60
N THR A 58 -22.49 -2.84 -36.32
CA THR A 58 -22.44 -3.46 -37.64
C THR A 58 -21.33 -4.49 -37.72
N TRP A 59 -21.69 -5.65 -38.28
CA TRP A 59 -20.78 -6.75 -38.57
C TRP A 59 -21.13 -7.30 -39.97
N THR A 60 -20.16 -7.97 -40.58
CA THR A 60 -20.30 -8.57 -41.92
C THR A 60 -19.87 -10.02 -41.92
N VAL A 61 -20.33 -10.78 -42.90
CA VAL A 61 -19.98 -12.19 -43.05
C VAL A 61 -19.78 -12.57 -44.51
N LYS A 62 -18.85 -13.51 -44.75
CA LYS A 62 -18.54 -14.06 -46.08
C LYS A 62 -18.17 -15.53 -45.97
N SER A 63 -18.38 -16.29 -47.04
CA SER A 63 -17.87 -17.66 -47.23
C SER A 63 -16.72 -17.65 -48.23
N ASP A 64 -15.80 -18.62 -48.13
CA ASP A 64 -14.81 -18.89 -49.17
C ASP A 64 -15.31 -19.87 -50.26
N LYS A 65 -16.49 -20.48 -50.07
CA LYS A 65 -17.17 -21.37 -51.03
C LYS A 65 -18.51 -20.80 -51.48
N ASN A 66 -18.83 -21.02 -52.76
CA ASN A 66 -20.06 -20.59 -53.40
C ASN A 66 -21.31 -21.44 -53.06
N TRP A 67 -21.13 -22.63 -52.47
CA TRP A 67 -22.24 -23.49 -52.01
C TRP A 67 -22.67 -23.23 -50.56
N CYS A 68 -21.93 -22.38 -49.84
CA CYS A 68 -22.20 -22.01 -48.45
C CYS A 68 -22.55 -20.53 -48.39
N HIS A 69 -23.79 -20.24 -47.99
CA HIS A 69 -24.46 -18.94 -48.04
C HIS A 69 -24.69 -18.39 -46.62
N PRO A 70 -23.69 -17.77 -45.98
CA PRO A 70 -23.86 -17.10 -44.69
C PRO A 70 -24.56 -15.75 -44.86
N SER A 71 -25.44 -15.43 -43.91
CA SER A 71 -26.23 -14.20 -43.88
C SER A 71 -26.40 -13.70 -42.45
N ALA A 72 -26.38 -12.38 -42.26
CA ALA A 72 -26.61 -11.75 -40.96
C ALA A 72 -28.12 -11.49 -40.76
N ASP A 73 -28.65 -11.96 -39.64
CA ASP A 73 -30.05 -11.77 -39.20
C ASP A 73 -30.03 -11.16 -37.79
N GLY A 74 -29.79 -9.84 -37.74
CA GLY A 74 -29.59 -9.08 -36.49
C GLY A 74 -28.36 -9.52 -35.70
N LYS A 75 -28.58 -10.32 -34.64
CA LYS A 75 -27.52 -10.92 -33.79
C LYS A 75 -27.32 -12.43 -34.05
N ALA A 76 -28.01 -12.99 -35.05
CA ALA A 76 -27.79 -14.35 -35.51
C ALA A 76 -27.05 -14.35 -36.85
N LEU A 77 -26.16 -15.33 -37.03
CA LEU A 77 -25.59 -15.71 -38.30
C LEU A 77 -26.33 -16.93 -38.81
N LYS A 78 -27.13 -16.75 -39.86
CA LYS A 78 -27.78 -17.84 -40.58
C LYS A 78 -26.87 -18.36 -41.68
N ILE A 79 -26.35 -19.57 -41.50
CA ILE A 79 -25.56 -20.31 -42.49
C ILE A 79 -26.50 -21.22 -43.24
N SER A 80 -26.57 -21.10 -44.56
CA SER A 80 -27.29 -22.06 -45.43
C SER A 80 -26.32 -22.76 -46.37
N VAL A 81 -26.62 -23.98 -46.78
CA VAL A 81 -25.81 -24.77 -47.71
C VAL A 81 -26.67 -25.35 -48.82
N ASP A 82 -26.12 -25.40 -50.03
CA ASP A 82 -26.72 -26.12 -51.16
C ASP A 82 -26.61 -27.63 -50.97
N GLU A 83 -27.29 -28.41 -51.81
CA GLU A 83 -27.20 -29.88 -51.82
C GLU A 83 -25.80 -30.38 -52.28
N SER A 84 -25.41 -31.57 -51.82
CA SER A 84 -24.06 -32.12 -51.88
C SER A 84 -24.03 -33.53 -52.47
N ASP A 85 -23.90 -33.61 -53.80
CA ASP A 85 -23.58 -34.84 -54.55
C ASP A 85 -22.11 -35.29 -54.41
N GLU A 86 -21.32 -34.63 -53.55
CA GLU A 86 -19.89 -34.91 -53.41
C GLU A 86 -19.65 -36.25 -52.70
N ARG A 87 -18.59 -36.97 -53.09
CA ARG A 87 -18.24 -38.27 -52.51
C ARG A 87 -17.89 -38.16 -51.03
N TYR A 88 -17.03 -37.20 -50.70
CA TYR A 88 -16.49 -36.98 -49.36
C TYR A 88 -17.07 -35.71 -48.72
N VAL A 89 -16.82 -35.54 -47.42
CA VAL A 89 -17.21 -34.34 -46.66
C VAL A 89 -16.55 -33.08 -47.25
N ARG A 90 -17.37 -32.15 -47.75
CA ARG A 90 -16.91 -30.83 -48.24
C ARG A 90 -16.85 -29.80 -47.12
N LYS A 91 -15.98 -28.79 -47.27
CA LYS A 91 -15.71 -27.78 -46.23
C LYS A 91 -15.67 -26.35 -46.76
N ALA A 92 -16.21 -25.41 -46.00
CA ALA A 92 -16.14 -23.97 -46.22
C ALA A 92 -15.72 -23.25 -44.93
N THR A 93 -15.14 -22.06 -45.08
CA THR A 93 -14.75 -21.15 -43.99
C THR A 93 -15.63 -19.92 -44.02
N VAL A 94 -16.54 -19.81 -43.06
CA VAL A 94 -17.36 -18.61 -42.88
C VAL A 94 -16.60 -17.62 -42.00
N THR A 95 -16.28 -16.45 -42.55
CA THR A 95 -15.52 -15.40 -41.88
C THR A 95 -16.48 -14.29 -41.41
N VAL A 96 -16.56 -14.07 -40.09
CA VAL A 96 -17.33 -13.01 -39.44
C VAL A 96 -16.38 -11.87 -39.09
N ILE A 97 -16.75 -10.63 -39.41
CA ILE A 97 -15.90 -9.43 -39.24
C ILE A 97 -16.72 -8.32 -38.57
N ALA A 98 -16.23 -7.78 -37.44
CA ALA A 98 -16.84 -6.67 -36.72
C ALA A 98 -15.74 -5.68 -36.29
N ALA A 99 -15.81 -4.44 -36.76
CA ALA A 99 -14.70 -3.48 -36.72
C ALA A 99 -13.38 -4.10 -37.25
N ASP A 100 -12.34 -4.20 -36.41
CA ASP A 100 -11.06 -4.84 -36.71
C ASP A 100 -11.01 -6.34 -36.34
N GLN A 101 -11.98 -6.82 -35.55
CA GLN A 101 -12.03 -8.21 -35.08
C GLN A 101 -12.54 -9.15 -36.18
N THR A 102 -11.90 -10.32 -36.28
CA THR A 102 -12.28 -11.39 -37.21
C THR A 102 -12.41 -12.71 -36.48
N LYS A 103 -13.49 -13.46 -36.75
CA LYS A 103 -13.71 -14.84 -36.29
C LYS A 103 -14.04 -15.73 -37.48
N THR A 104 -13.66 -17.00 -37.40
CA THR A 104 -13.86 -18.01 -38.45
C THR A 104 -14.67 -19.18 -37.93
N ILE A 105 -15.63 -19.64 -38.73
CA ILE A 105 -16.46 -20.82 -38.46
C ILE A 105 -16.20 -21.83 -39.58
N THR A 106 -15.90 -23.07 -39.21
CA THR A 106 -15.74 -24.17 -40.17
C THR A 106 -17.10 -24.78 -40.47
N VAL A 107 -17.57 -24.64 -41.70
CA VAL A 107 -18.78 -25.32 -42.17
C VAL A 107 -18.37 -26.62 -42.86
N ARG A 108 -18.93 -27.75 -42.43
CA ARG A 108 -18.72 -29.05 -43.05
C ARG A 108 -20.06 -29.61 -43.52
N GLN A 109 -20.06 -30.32 -44.65
CA GLN A 109 -21.27 -30.94 -45.18
C GLN A 109 -20.96 -32.36 -45.63
N LEU A 110 -21.82 -33.31 -45.25
CA LEU A 110 -21.66 -34.73 -45.61
C LEU A 110 -21.68 -34.95 -47.13
N GLY A 111 -20.96 -35.97 -47.56
CA GLY A 111 -21.07 -36.56 -48.90
C GLY A 111 -21.91 -37.85 -48.86
N TYR A 112 -21.88 -38.61 -49.96
CA TYR A 112 -22.57 -39.90 -50.03
C TYR A 112 -21.77 -41.10 -49.46
N GLU A 113 -20.46 -40.96 -49.23
CA GLU A 113 -19.64 -41.99 -48.58
C GLU A 113 -19.67 -41.86 -47.04
N ALA A 114 -19.43 -42.98 -46.34
CA ALA A 114 -19.49 -43.06 -44.88
C ALA A 114 -18.65 -41.95 -44.20
N ALA A 115 -19.28 -41.20 -43.31
CA ALA A 115 -18.65 -40.09 -42.62
C ALA A 115 -19.28 -39.85 -41.24
N ILE A 116 -18.43 -39.55 -40.26
CA ILE A 116 -18.81 -39.18 -38.89
C ILE A 116 -18.15 -37.84 -38.57
N LEU A 117 -18.95 -36.87 -38.18
CA LEU A 117 -18.53 -35.53 -37.78
C LEU A 117 -18.95 -35.24 -36.34
N VAL A 118 -18.08 -34.57 -35.59
CA VAL A 118 -18.36 -34.07 -34.23
C VAL A 118 -18.05 -32.57 -34.20
N ASP A 119 -19.01 -31.75 -33.77
CA ASP A 119 -18.89 -30.29 -33.84
C ASP A 119 -17.88 -29.74 -32.83
N GLN A 120 -17.77 -30.37 -31.65
CA GLN A 120 -16.73 -30.16 -30.66
C GLN A 120 -15.93 -31.45 -30.41
N SER A 121 -14.66 -31.46 -30.83
CA SER A 121 -13.77 -32.64 -30.74
C SER A 121 -12.93 -32.74 -29.47
N SER A 122 -13.04 -31.79 -28.51
CA SER A 122 -12.35 -31.89 -27.23
C SER A 122 -13.02 -31.11 -26.09
N PHE A 123 -12.78 -31.57 -24.86
CA PHE A 123 -13.30 -30.97 -23.62
C PHE A 123 -12.23 -30.97 -22.53
N GLU A 124 -12.19 -29.89 -21.74
CA GLU A 124 -11.41 -29.80 -20.49
C GLU A 124 -12.38 -29.75 -19.30
N VAL A 125 -12.19 -30.61 -18.30
CA VAL A 125 -13.13 -30.80 -17.18
C VAL A 125 -12.41 -30.73 -15.84
N GLY A 126 -13.08 -30.15 -14.83
CA GLY A 126 -12.55 -30.06 -13.46
C GLY A 126 -12.51 -31.41 -12.73
N VAL A 127 -11.80 -31.43 -11.60
CA VAL A 127 -11.64 -32.62 -10.74
C VAL A 127 -12.99 -33.23 -10.31
N ILE A 128 -14.00 -32.41 -10.05
CA ILE A 128 -15.36 -32.85 -9.67
C ILE A 128 -16.16 -33.50 -10.82
N GLY A 129 -15.63 -33.48 -12.04
CA GLY A 129 -16.35 -33.92 -13.23
C GLY A 129 -17.30 -32.85 -13.76
N GLY A 130 -18.31 -33.27 -14.52
CA GLY A 130 -19.28 -32.36 -15.13
C GLY A 130 -20.08 -33.01 -16.27
N GLU A 131 -21.04 -32.25 -16.80
CA GLU A 131 -21.76 -32.62 -18.01
C GLU A 131 -21.03 -32.07 -19.24
N ILE A 132 -20.89 -32.87 -20.29
CA ILE A 132 -20.37 -32.46 -21.60
C ILE A 132 -21.38 -32.85 -22.68
N GLN A 133 -21.52 -32.02 -23.72
CA GLN A 133 -22.43 -32.26 -24.84
C GLN A 133 -21.77 -31.84 -26.15
N PHE A 134 -21.91 -32.66 -27.18
CA PHE A 134 -21.53 -32.36 -28.56
C PHE A 134 -22.55 -32.98 -29.53
N ASP A 135 -22.64 -32.43 -30.73
CA ASP A 135 -23.51 -32.93 -31.79
C ASP A 135 -22.71 -33.88 -32.71
N VAL A 136 -23.27 -35.06 -32.99
CA VAL A 136 -22.73 -36.03 -33.96
C VAL A 136 -23.54 -35.91 -35.25
N THR A 137 -22.87 -35.64 -36.38
CA THR A 137 -23.49 -35.61 -37.71
C THR A 137 -22.94 -36.74 -38.57
N THR A 138 -23.78 -37.70 -38.98
CA THR A 138 -23.34 -38.90 -39.71
C THR A 138 -24.42 -39.49 -40.62
N ASN A 139 -24.00 -40.11 -41.72
CA ASN A 139 -24.83 -40.82 -42.69
C ASN A 139 -24.84 -42.35 -42.49
N VAL A 140 -24.20 -42.87 -41.42
CA VAL A 140 -24.13 -44.31 -41.10
C VAL A 140 -24.61 -44.61 -39.67
N GLU A 141 -24.94 -45.87 -39.38
CA GLU A 141 -25.22 -46.31 -38.00
C GLU A 141 -23.91 -46.35 -37.20
N VAL A 142 -23.92 -45.85 -35.95
CA VAL A 142 -22.71 -45.72 -35.13
C VAL A 142 -22.86 -46.33 -33.74
N ALA A 143 -21.82 -47.04 -33.30
CA ALA A 143 -21.61 -47.45 -31.92
C ALA A 143 -20.70 -46.44 -31.22
N ILE A 144 -20.90 -46.26 -29.91
CA ILE A 144 -20.11 -45.33 -29.10
C ILE A 144 -19.44 -46.07 -27.94
N THR A 145 -18.11 -45.98 -27.87
CA THR A 145 -17.30 -46.56 -26.80
C THR A 145 -16.86 -45.45 -25.84
N LEU A 146 -17.00 -45.69 -24.54
CA LEU A 146 -16.73 -44.72 -23.47
C LEU A 146 -15.60 -45.20 -22.54
N PRO A 147 -14.73 -44.31 -22.04
CA PRO A 147 -13.88 -44.59 -20.89
C PRO A 147 -14.73 -44.87 -19.64
N GLU A 148 -14.29 -45.76 -18.74
CA GLU A 148 -15.06 -46.18 -17.55
C GLU A 148 -15.50 -45.03 -16.62
N TRP A 149 -14.82 -43.89 -16.72
CA TRP A 149 -15.09 -42.66 -15.95
C TRP A 149 -16.03 -41.66 -16.66
N ILE A 150 -16.55 -42.01 -17.84
CA ILE A 150 -17.57 -41.27 -18.59
C ILE A 150 -18.81 -42.15 -18.72
N THR A 151 -20.01 -41.58 -18.59
CA THR A 151 -21.28 -42.30 -18.73
C THR A 151 -22.27 -41.49 -19.56
N ALA A 152 -22.93 -42.12 -20.54
CA ALA A 152 -23.97 -41.47 -21.34
C ALA A 152 -25.19 -41.10 -20.50
N LYS A 153 -25.74 -39.90 -20.74
CA LYS A 153 -27.01 -39.44 -20.16
C LYS A 153 -28.15 -39.86 -21.09
N PRO A 154 -29.26 -40.44 -20.60
CA PRO A 154 -30.37 -40.88 -21.46
C PRO A 154 -30.98 -39.70 -22.22
N ALA A 155 -31.02 -39.78 -23.55
CA ALA A 155 -31.62 -38.75 -24.38
C ALA A 155 -33.14 -38.62 -24.15
N SER A 156 -33.65 -37.39 -24.15
CA SER A 156 -35.08 -37.15 -24.33
C SER A 156 -35.52 -37.67 -25.70
N ARG A 157 -36.72 -38.27 -25.79
CA ARG A 157 -37.23 -38.92 -27.03
C ARG A 157 -37.48 -37.92 -28.17
N ALA A 158 -36.42 -37.57 -28.90
CA ALA A 158 -36.47 -36.99 -30.24
C ALA A 158 -36.43 -38.12 -31.30
N PRO A 159 -36.99 -37.91 -32.51
CA PRO A 159 -36.73 -38.81 -33.64
C PRO A 159 -35.25 -38.74 -34.04
N ALA A 160 -34.70 -39.86 -34.51
CA ALA A 160 -33.33 -39.91 -35.00
C ALA A 160 -33.15 -38.97 -36.21
N THR A 161 -32.21 -38.04 -36.10
CA THR A 161 -31.83 -37.09 -37.14
C THR A 161 -30.35 -37.27 -37.47
N VAL A 162 -29.99 -37.00 -38.73
CA VAL A 162 -28.62 -37.14 -39.27
C VAL A 162 -27.59 -36.39 -38.43
N THR A 163 -27.99 -35.25 -37.84
CA THR A 163 -27.33 -34.63 -36.68
C THR A 163 -28.09 -35.00 -35.40
N THR A 164 -27.43 -35.61 -34.42
CA THR A 164 -28.00 -35.99 -33.11
C THR A 164 -27.14 -35.41 -31.96
N PRO A 165 -27.73 -34.75 -30.96
CA PRO A 165 -27.00 -34.29 -29.77
C PRO A 165 -26.70 -35.46 -28.82
N HIS A 166 -25.46 -35.57 -28.36
CA HIS A 166 -25.03 -36.57 -27.38
C HIS A 166 -24.51 -35.90 -26.10
N THR A 167 -25.02 -36.36 -24.95
CA THR A 167 -24.71 -35.78 -23.63
C THR A 167 -24.11 -36.86 -22.71
N TYR A 168 -23.01 -36.52 -22.03
CA TYR A 168 -22.26 -37.44 -21.18
C TYR A 168 -21.93 -36.79 -19.83
N MET A 169 -21.94 -37.60 -18.78
CA MET A 169 -21.43 -37.24 -17.46
C MET A 169 -20.01 -37.76 -17.30
N VAL A 170 -19.07 -36.84 -17.08
CA VAL A 170 -17.71 -37.12 -16.62
C VAL A 170 -17.76 -37.24 -15.09
N LYS A 171 -17.32 -38.38 -14.55
CA LYS A 171 -17.26 -38.61 -13.09
C LYS A 171 -16.13 -37.78 -12.46
N ALA A 172 -16.23 -37.51 -11.16
CA ALA A 172 -15.12 -36.97 -10.38
C ALA A 172 -13.85 -37.85 -10.46
N THR A 173 -12.69 -37.28 -10.15
CA THR A 173 -11.41 -38.01 -10.13
C THR A 173 -10.73 -37.94 -8.76
N GLY A 174 -10.24 -39.09 -8.29
CA GLY A 174 -9.34 -39.18 -7.13
C GLY A 174 -7.85 -39.18 -7.50
N LEU A 175 -7.51 -38.84 -8.75
CA LEU A 175 -6.13 -38.86 -9.25
C LEU A 175 -5.42 -37.53 -9.01
N ASP A 176 -4.14 -37.60 -8.64
CA ASP A 176 -3.26 -36.46 -8.42
C ASP A 176 -2.91 -35.68 -9.70
N SER A 177 -2.72 -36.40 -10.80
CA SER A 177 -2.43 -35.86 -12.13
C SER A 177 -3.66 -35.92 -13.04
N GLN A 178 -3.70 -35.06 -14.07
CA GLN A 178 -4.71 -35.13 -15.12
C GLN A 178 -4.87 -36.54 -15.73
N ARG A 179 -6.10 -36.87 -16.16
CA ARG A 179 -6.41 -38.05 -16.97
C ARG A 179 -7.00 -37.64 -18.32
N HIS A 180 -6.78 -38.48 -19.33
CA HIS A 180 -7.29 -38.29 -20.69
C HIS A 180 -8.08 -39.53 -21.13
N GLY A 181 -9.00 -39.36 -22.07
CA GLY A 181 -9.73 -40.46 -22.68
C GLY A 181 -10.57 -40.00 -23.85
N ASN A 182 -10.78 -40.91 -24.81
CA ASN A 182 -11.57 -40.65 -25.99
C ASN A 182 -12.98 -41.20 -25.81
N ILE A 183 -13.99 -40.41 -26.19
CA ILE A 183 -15.27 -40.98 -26.62
C ILE A 183 -15.08 -41.34 -28.09
N GLU A 184 -15.08 -42.63 -28.40
CA GLU A 184 -14.90 -43.15 -29.76
C GLU A 184 -16.28 -43.41 -30.39
N ILE A 185 -16.55 -42.79 -31.53
CA ILE A 185 -17.76 -43.00 -32.34
C ILE A 185 -17.34 -43.76 -33.59
N THR A 186 -17.86 -44.97 -33.80
CA THR A 186 -17.41 -45.90 -34.85
C THR A 186 -18.59 -46.47 -35.63
N GLU A 187 -18.45 -46.55 -36.95
CA GLU A 187 -19.43 -47.16 -37.86
C GLU A 187 -19.74 -48.62 -37.51
N VAL A 188 -21.03 -48.96 -37.51
CA VAL A 188 -21.52 -50.34 -37.32
C VAL A 188 -21.57 -51.04 -38.68
N LEU A 189 -20.48 -51.73 -39.01
CA LEU A 189 -20.42 -52.52 -40.24
C LEU A 189 -21.38 -53.73 -40.20
N PRO A 190 -22.05 -54.07 -41.31
CA PRO A 190 -22.87 -55.27 -41.39
C PRO A 190 -22.01 -56.53 -41.29
N THR A 191 -22.57 -57.62 -40.75
CA THR A 191 -21.88 -58.93 -40.71
C THR A 191 -21.83 -59.55 -42.12
N ILE A 192 -20.64 -59.67 -42.69
CA ILE A 192 -20.38 -60.24 -44.03
C ILE A 192 -19.61 -61.58 -43.91
N ASP A 193 -19.68 -62.39 -44.98
CA ASP A 193 -19.04 -63.70 -45.12
C ASP A 193 -17.50 -63.62 -45.01
N PRO A 194 -16.79 -64.58 -44.36
CA PRO A 194 -15.35 -64.47 -44.07
C PRO A 194 -14.40 -64.38 -45.28
N ASP A 195 -14.89 -64.68 -46.49
CA ASP A 195 -14.12 -64.62 -47.75
C ASP A 195 -14.22 -63.24 -48.45
N THR A 196 -14.72 -62.19 -47.77
CA THR A 196 -14.77 -60.81 -48.29
C THR A 196 -13.77 -59.88 -47.58
N GLU A 197 -13.17 -58.95 -48.33
CA GLU A 197 -12.32 -57.90 -47.75
C GLU A 197 -13.17 -57.04 -46.81
N GLN A 198 -12.79 -56.98 -45.53
CA GLN A 198 -13.43 -56.10 -44.56
C GLN A 198 -13.13 -54.64 -44.91
N ALA A 199 -14.17 -53.83 -45.03
CA ALA A 199 -14.01 -52.38 -44.99
C ALA A 199 -13.51 -51.97 -43.60
N GLU A 200 -12.57 -51.04 -43.53
CA GLU A 200 -12.19 -50.38 -42.27
C GLU A 200 -13.34 -49.44 -41.86
N PRO A 201 -13.90 -49.55 -40.65
CA PRO A 201 -15.03 -48.74 -40.22
C PRO A 201 -14.61 -47.28 -40.06
N VAL A 202 -15.44 -46.35 -40.54
CA VAL A 202 -15.20 -44.93 -40.31
C VAL A 202 -15.38 -44.61 -38.81
N SER A 203 -14.48 -43.78 -38.27
CA SER A 203 -14.49 -43.41 -36.86
C SER A 203 -14.15 -41.93 -36.63
N ALA A 204 -14.73 -41.34 -35.59
CA ALA A 204 -14.39 -40.02 -35.08
C ALA A 204 -14.27 -40.08 -33.55
N SER A 205 -13.41 -39.25 -32.97
CA SER A 205 -13.14 -39.24 -31.53
C SER A 205 -13.31 -37.86 -30.90
N VAL A 206 -13.75 -37.84 -29.65
CA VAL A 206 -13.82 -36.63 -28.81
C VAL A 206 -12.88 -36.81 -27.62
N PHE A 207 -11.85 -35.97 -27.56
CA PHE A 207 -10.77 -36.05 -26.57
C PHE A 207 -11.13 -35.30 -25.29
N VAL A 208 -11.39 -36.03 -24.21
CA VAL A 208 -11.72 -35.46 -22.90
C VAL A 208 -10.50 -35.47 -22.00
N THR A 209 -10.09 -34.30 -21.53
CA THR A 209 -9.07 -34.13 -20.49
C THR A 209 -9.74 -33.70 -19.19
N GLN A 210 -9.37 -34.35 -18.08
CA GLN A 210 -9.84 -33.99 -16.75
C GLN A 210 -8.65 -33.74 -15.83
N LYS A 211 -8.65 -32.58 -15.16
CA LYS A 211 -7.57 -32.15 -14.24
C LYS A 211 -7.38 -33.08 -13.06
N GLY A 212 -6.16 -33.12 -12.52
CA GLY A 212 -5.83 -33.85 -11.28
C GLY A 212 -5.97 -33.00 -10.01
N LEU A 213 -5.96 -33.66 -8.85
CA LEU A 213 -6.04 -33.02 -7.52
C LEU A 213 -4.86 -32.10 -7.18
N ASN A 214 -3.76 -32.12 -7.95
CA ASN A 214 -2.67 -31.16 -7.82
C ASN A 214 -2.92 -29.85 -8.61
N GLU A 215 -4.02 -29.75 -9.36
CA GLU A 215 -4.35 -28.63 -10.26
C GLU A 215 -5.62 -27.89 -9.79
N PHE A 216 -5.60 -27.34 -8.56
CA PHE A 216 -6.74 -26.60 -8.02
C PHE A 216 -7.13 -25.41 -8.91
N ALA A 217 -8.23 -25.58 -9.64
CA ALA A 217 -8.87 -24.52 -10.40
C ALA A 217 -9.70 -23.64 -9.46
N GLU A 218 -9.23 -22.41 -9.27
CA GLU A 218 -9.89 -21.34 -8.55
C GLU A 218 -11.20 -21.00 -9.27
N GLY A 219 -12.34 -21.30 -8.65
CA GLY A 219 -13.65 -20.98 -9.24
C GLY A 219 -13.90 -19.47 -9.23
N ASN A 220 -14.57 -18.96 -10.27
CA ASN A 220 -14.96 -17.54 -10.36
C ASN A 220 -16.28 -17.21 -9.63
N GLY A 221 -16.93 -18.22 -9.03
CA GLY A 221 -18.17 -18.09 -8.29
C GLY A 221 -19.36 -17.64 -9.15
N GLU A 222 -19.51 -18.10 -10.39
CA GLU A 222 -20.68 -17.80 -11.23
C GLU A 222 -22.02 -18.22 -10.62
N ASP A 223 -22.04 -19.36 -9.93
CA ASP A 223 -23.16 -19.87 -9.14
C ASP A 223 -23.43 -19.01 -7.89
N VAL A 224 -22.38 -18.54 -7.20
CA VAL A 224 -22.48 -17.61 -6.07
C VAL A 224 -23.18 -16.31 -6.52
N LYS A 225 -24.27 -15.93 -5.83
CA LYS A 225 -25.00 -14.70 -6.13
C LYS A 225 -24.64 -13.60 -5.13
N GLY A 226 -24.53 -12.38 -5.63
CA GLY A 226 -24.36 -11.21 -4.77
C GLY A 226 -25.66 -10.87 -4.03
N ASP A 227 -25.52 -10.16 -2.92
CA ASP A 227 -26.64 -9.56 -2.20
C ASP A 227 -27.34 -8.50 -3.07
N ILE A 228 -28.64 -8.35 -2.88
CA ILE A 228 -29.53 -7.63 -3.79
C ILE A 228 -29.60 -6.16 -3.37
N LYS A 229 -28.92 -5.25 -4.10
CA LYS A 229 -29.07 -3.79 -3.88
C LYS A 229 -30.52 -3.39 -4.16
N ILE A 230 -31.16 -2.79 -3.15
CA ILE A 230 -32.56 -2.37 -3.18
C ILE A 230 -32.63 -0.96 -3.78
N LYS A 231 -33.51 -0.79 -4.77
CA LYS A 231 -33.69 0.49 -5.46
C LYS A 231 -34.49 1.46 -4.58
N ILE A 232 -33.85 2.57 -4.20
CA ILE A 232 -34.53 3.76 -3.68
C ILE A 232 -35.26 4.44 -4.85
N VAL A 233 -36.52 4.83 -4.64
CA VAL A 233 -37.35 5.49 -5.66
C VAL A 233 -37.70 6.95 -5.33
N SER A 234 -37.52 7.36 -4.07
CA SER A 234 -37.61 8.77 -3.64
C SER A 234 -36.99 8.93 -2.25
N GLY A 235 -36.74 10.18 -1.85
CA GLY A 235 -36.39 10.53 -0.48
C GLY A 235 -36.87 11.92 -0.09
N THR A 236 -36.77 12.26 1.20
CA THR A 236 -37.01 13.61 1.72
C THR A 236 -36.01 13.98 2.82
N ALA A 237 -35.58 15.24 2.87
CA ALA A 237 -34.68 15.77 3.89
C ALA A 237 -35.33 16.95 4.64
N SER A 238 -35.14 17.05 5.96
CA SER A 238 -35.64 18.19 6.77
C SER A 238 -34.86 19.50 6.55
N SER A 239 -33.68 19.40 5.95
CA SER A 239 -32.78 20.51 5.61
C SER A 239 -31.93 20.06 4.43
N PHE A 240 -31.69 20.96 3.47
CA PHE A 240 -30.81 20.70 2.33
C PHE A 240 -30.16 21.99 1.85
N GLN A 241 -29.02 21.86 1.17
CA GLN A 241 -28.41 22.93 0.42
C GLN A 241 -28.89 22.85 -1.04
N SER A 242 -29.32 23.98 -1.60
CA SER A 242 -29.74 24.04 -3.01
C SER A 242 -28.63 23.56 -3.95
N GLY A 243 -28.89 22.48 -4.69
CA GLY A 243 -27.91 21.81 -5.57
C GLY A 243 -27.31 20.53 -4.98
N SER A 244 -27.52 20.28 -3.69
CA SER A 244 -27.09 19.08 -2.94
C SER A 244 -28.30 18.48 -2.23
N ASN A 245 -29.38 18.27 -2.99
CA ASN A 245 -30.65 17.72 -2.52
C ASN A 245 -30.51 16.22 -2.19
N ILE A 246 -31.52 15.60 -1.57
CA ILE A 246 -31.39 14.21 -1.09
C ILE A 246 -31.24 13.18 -2.22
N GLU A 247 -31.74 13.49 -3.42
CA GLU A 247 -31.58 12.68 -4.63
C GLU A 247 -30.10 12.45 -4.98
N LYS A 248 -29.21 13.38 -4.59
CA LYS A 248 -27.75 13.23 -4.67
C LYS A 248 -27.15 12.34 -3.58
N SER A 249 -27.94 11.40 -3.05
CA SER A 249 -27.47 10.32 -2.19
C SER A 249 -28.10 8.97 -2.54
N PHE A 250 -28.67 8.84 -3.74
CA PHE A 250 -29.16 7.57 -4.29
C PHE A 250 -29.24 7.58 -5.83
N ASP A 251 -28.45 8.42 -6.51
CA ASP A 251 -28.38 8.45 -7.98
C ASP A 251 -27.24 7.60 -8.56
N GLY A 252 -26.43 6.97 -7.69
CA GLY A 252 -25.31 6.11 -8.08
C GLY A 252 -24.04 6.87 -8.45
N ASP A 253 -24.03 8.21 -8.45
CA ASP A 253 -22.82 9.00 -8.64
C ASP A 253 -22.20 9.40 -7.30
N TYR A 254 -21.32 8.52 -6.82
CA TYR A 254 -20.49 8.67 -5.62
C TYR A 254 -19.62 9.94 -5.61
N SER A 255 -19.46 10.66 -6.74
CA SER A 255 -18.77 11.96 -6.76
C SER A 255 -19.68 13.13 -6.35
N THR A 256 -21.00 12.93 -6.43
CA THR A 256 -22.00 13.89 -5.94
C THR A 256 -22.33 13.63 -4.46
N LEU A 257 -23.15 14.50 -3.86
CA LEU A 257 -23.58 14.34 -2.48
C LEU A 257 -24.84 15.15 -2.14
N TYR A 258 -25.67 14.58 -1.27
CA TYR A 258 -26.59 15.31 -0.41
C TYR A 258 -25.79 16.16 0.59
N HIS A 259 -26.25 17.37 0.88
CA HIS A 259 -25.74 18.21 1.97
C HIS A 259 -26.89 18.96 2.65
N SER A 260 -26.87 19.05 3.98
CA SER A 260 -27.74 19.93 4.74
C SER A 260 -27.41 21.41 4.47
N SER A 261 -28.34 22.32 4.78
CA SER A 261 -28.15 23.76 4.50
C SER A 261 -26.86 24.31 5.13
N TRP A 262 -26.12 25.17 4.41
CA TRP A 262 -24.92 25.83 4.94
C TRP A 262 -25.18 26.73 6.16
N SER A 263 -26.43 27.12 6.42
CA SER A 263 -26.81 27.98 7.56
C SER A 263 -26.91 27.22 8.89
N ASN A 264 -25.80 26.65 9.38
CA ASN A 264 -25.77 25.77 10.55
C ASN A 264 -25.71 26.47 11.93
N GLY A 265 -25.84 27.80 12.00
CA GLY A 265 -25.71 28.56 13.26
C GLY A 265 -26.94 28.60 14.18
N ALA A 266 -28.07 28.00 13.79
CA ALA A 266 -29.30 28.01 14.58
C ALA A 266 -29.33 26.86 15.61
N SER A 267 -29.72 27.15 16.87
CA SER A 267 -29.75 26.14 17.95
C SER A 267 -30.69 24.94 17.72
N ASN A 268 -31.57 25.00 16.73
CA ASN A 268 -32.48 23.93 16.29
C ASN A 268 -32.09 23.32 14.93
N TYR A 269 -30.84 23.46 14.51
CA TYR A 269 -30.34 22.97 13.22
C TYR A 269 -30.28 21.43 13.16
N PHE A 270 -29.78 20.80 14.22
CA PHE A 270 -29.90 19.36 14.43
C PHE A 270 -31.16 19.04 15.28
N PRO A 271 -31.76 17.85 15.12
CA PRO A 271 -31.34 16.76 14.23
C PRO A 271 -31.75 16.96 12.77
N ILE A 272 -30.91 16.49 11.85
CA ILE A 272 -31.23 16.45 10.41
C ILE A 272 -31.90 15.10 10.11
N THR A 273 -33.09 15.14 9.52
CA THR A 273 -33.85 13.93 9.20
C THR A 273 -33.79 13.66 7.70
N LEU A 274 -33.35 12.46 7.32
CA LEU A 274 -33.33 11.94 5.95
C LEU A 274 -34.23 10.71 5.88
N THR A 275 -35.19 10.69 4.96
CA THR A 275 -36.05 9.52 4.72
C THR A 275 -35.83 9.01 3.30
N TYR A 276 -35.63 7.71 3.14
CA TYR A 276 -35.44 7.01 1.87
C TYR A 276 -36.57 6.00 1.69
N ASN A 277 -37.16 5.95 0.48
CA ASN A 277 -38.36 5.15 0.19
C ASN A 277 -38.11 4.14 -0.95
N PHE A 278 -38.68 2.96 -0.81
CA PHE A 278 -38.75 1.91 -1.82
C PHE A 278 -40.14 1.86 -2.46
N GLU A 279 -40.25 1.18 -3.61
CA GLU A 279 -41.50 1.07 -4.37
C GLU A 279 -42.55 0.20 -3.65
N THR A 280 -42.10 -0.93 -3.13
CA THR A 280 -42.87 -1.92 -2.36
C THR A 280 -42.34 -2.04 -0.93
N VAL A 281 -42.99 -2.86 -0.10
CA VAL A 281 -42.30 -3.45 1.06
C VAL A 281 -41.29 -4.45 0.52
N THR A 282 -40.07 -4.41 1.04
CA THR A 282 -38.97 -5.30 0.67
C THR A 282 -38.22 -5.73 1.93
N ASP A 283 -37.66 -6.93 1.90
CA ASP A 283 -36.74 -7.43 2.94
C ASP A 283 -35.41 -6.67 2.89
N VAL A 284 -34.85 -6.30 4.05
CA VAL A 284 -33.56 -5.58 4.14
C VAL A 284 -32.72 -6.16 5.29
N ASP A 285 -31.48 -6.54 5.04
CA ASP A 285 -30.57 -7.15 6.03
C ASP A 285 -29.45 -6.22 6.48
N TYR A 286 -29.04 -5.28 5.63
CA TYR A 286 -28.06 -4.25 5.97
C TYR A 286 -28.19 -3.01 5.09
N LEU A 287 -27.54 -1.92 5.52
CA LEU A 287 -27.32 -0.71 4.74
C LEU A 287 -25.86 -0.26 4.77
N ILE A 288 -25.48 0.57 3.79
CA ILE A 288 -24.17 1.21 3.70
C ILE A 288 -24.37 2.72 3.51
N TYR A 289 -23.77 3.49 4.41
CA TYR A 289 -23.61 4.94 4.30
C TYR A 289 -22.26 5.26 3.67
N HIS A 290 -22.25 5.88 2.49
CA HIS A 290 -21.02 6.39 1.88
C HIS A 290 -20.85 7.88 2.21
N PRO A 291 -19.84 8.26 3.02
CA PRO A 291 -19.54 9.66 3.28
C PRO A 291 -18.97 10.35 2.04
N ARG A 292 -18.92 11.68 2.05
CA ARG A 292 -18.27 12.45 0.99
C ARG A 292 -16.80 12.06 0.81
N ASN A 293 -16.38 11.88 -0.44
CA ASN A 293 -15.01 11.52 -0.82
C ASN A 293 -14.00 12.61 -0.37
N ASN A 294 -14.33 13.88 -0.67
CA ASN A 294 -13.44 15.03 -0.43
C ASN A 294 -13.95 15.95 0.70
N GLY A 295 -13.08 16.23 1.67
CA GLY A 295 -13.37 17.07 2.85
C GLY A 295 -14.18 16.35 3.94
N ASN A 296 -14.28 16.94 5.13
CA ASN A 296 -14.95 16.34 6.29
C ASN A 296 -16.37 16.89 6.59
N ASN A 297 -16.73 18.06 6.06
CA ASN A 297 -18.03 18.70 6.31
C ASN A 297 -19.22 17.79 5.99
N GLY A 298 -20.01 17.46 7.01
CA GLY A 298 -21.25 16.68 6.88
C GLY A 298 -21.13 15.18 7.16
N ARG A 299 -19.93 14.64 7.35
CA ARG A 299 -19.79 13.21 7.67
C ARG A 299 -20.53 12.88 8.97
N PHE A 300 -21.46 11.93 8.92
CA PHE A 300 -22.37 11.63 10.04
C PHE A 300 -21.60 11.17 11.29
N LYS A 301 -22.14 11.47 12.47
CA LYS A 301 -21.71 10.92 13.76
C LYS A 301 -22.87 10.13 14.36
N GLU A 302 -23.30 10.50 15.56
CA GLU A 302 -24.47 9.94 16.23
C GLU A 302 -25.71 10.03 15.33
N THR A 303 -26.29 8.88 14.99
CA THR A 303 -27.43 8.80 14.07
C THR A 303 -28.39 7.73 14.54
N GLU A 304 -29.68 8.09 14.71
CA GLU A 304 -30.73 7.11 14.97
C GLU A 304 -31.35 6.65 13.64
N ILE A 305 -31.47 5.34 13.50
CA ILE A 305 -32.02 4.70 12.30
C ILE A 305 -33.39 4.12 12.67
N GLN A 306 -34.38 4.44 11.86
CA GLN A 306 -35.77 4.00 11.98
C GLN A 306 -36.22 3.36 10.66
N TYR A 307 -37.19 2.45 10.71
CA TYR A 307 -37.79 1.81 9.54
C TYR A 307 -39.31 1.91 9.58
N SER A 308 -39.96 1.72 8.44
CA SER A 308 -41.40 1.79 8.29
C SER A 308 -41.89 0.80 7.23
N ALA A 309 -42.88 -0.04 7.58
CA ALA A 309 -43.49 -0.98 6.67
C ALA A 309 -44.64 -0.37 5.84
N ASP A 310 -45.32 0.66 6.35
CA ASP A 310 -46.40 1.38 5.65
C ASP A 310 -45.90 2.66 4.94
N GLY A 311 -44.65 3.08 5.18
CA GLY A 311 -44.05 4.32 4.68
C GLY A 311 -44.42 5.57 5.50
N HIS A 312 -45.16 5.43 6.60
CA HIS A 312 -45.75 6.53 7.36
C HIS A 312 -45.45 6.43 8.87
N THR A 313 -45.60 5.23 9.44
CA THR A 313 -45.36 4.89 10.84
C THR A 313 -43.94 4.37 10.98
N PHE A 314 -43.08 5.09 11.71
CA PHE A 314 -41.67 4.75 11.85
C PHE A 314 -41.37 4.15 13.22
N THR A 315 -40.70 3.00 13.22
CA THR A 315 -40.21 2.28 14.40
C THR A 315 -38.70 2.44 14.49
N LYS A 316 -38.18 2.74 15.68
CA LYS A 316 -36.73 2.81 15.91
C LYS A 316 -36.10 1.43 15.75
N LEU A 317 -34.99 1.36 15.01
CA LEU A 317 -34.21 0.14 14.78
C LEU A 317 -32.95 0.13 15.65
N ILE A 318 -32.09 1.15 15.50
CA ILE A 318 -30.75 1.19 16.13
C ILE A 318 -30.22 2.64 16.23
N ASP A 319 -29.31 2.91 17.17
CA ASP A 319 -28.42 4.08 17.12
C ASP A 319 -27.03 3.61 16.62
N LYS A 320 -26.49 4.23 15.56
CA LYS A 320 -25.11 4.02 15.09
C LYS A 320 -24.37 5.36 15.17
N ASP A 321 -23.15 5.35 15.70
CA ASP A 321 -22.20 6.45 15.53
C ASP A 321 -21.29 6.14 14.33
N PHE A 322 -21.39 6.98 13.28
CA PHE A 322 -20.53 6.92 12.09
C PHE A 322 -19.22 7.71 12.26
N GLN A 323 -19.02 8.36 13.41
CA GLN A 323 -17.78 8.96 13.91
C GLN A 323 -17.19 10.11 13.07
N GLY A 324 -17.90 10.54 12.02
CA GLY A 324 -17.37 11.47 11.02
C GLY A 324 -16.36 10.82 10.06
N SER A 325 -16.38 9.48 9.92
CA SER A 325 -15.37 8.72 9.18
C SER A 325 -15.27 9.10 7.69
N ALA A 326 -14.06 8.95 7.14
CA ALA A 326 -13.81 9.02 5.71
C ALA A 326 -14.21 7.75 4.94
N THR A 327 -14.37 6.63 5.63
CA THR A 327 -14.74 5.33 5.05
C THR A 327 -16.24 5.09 5.07
N ALA A 328 -16.72 4.26 4.13
CA ALA A 328 -18.09 3.79 4.12
C ALA A 328 -18.45 3.08 5.44
N GLY A 329 -19.60 3.40 6.01
CA GLY A 329 -20.09 2.86 7.27
C GLY A 329 -21.22 1.86 7.06
N LYS A 330 -21.02 0.61 7.50
CA LYS A 330 -22.05 -0.44 7.42
C LYS A 330 -22.95 -0.44 8.65
N VAL A 331 -24.22 -0.79 8.46
CA VAL A 331 -25.13 -1.16 9.54
C VAL A 331 -25.86 -2.43 9.13
N THR A 332 -25.42 -3.56 9.69
CA THR A 332 -26.09 -4.86 9.58
C THR A 332 -27.16 -4.97 10.66
N PHE A 333 -28.25 -5.70 10.38
CA PHE A 333 -29.34 -5.94 11.32
C PHE A 333 -29.32 -7.39 11.82
N ASP A 334 -29.67 -7.61 13.09
CA ASP A 334 -29.73 -8.94 13.72
C ASP A 334 -30.79 -9.87 13.10
N GLN A 335 -31.77 -9.28 12.40
CA GLN A 335 -32.87 -9.94 11.71
C GLN A 335 -33.23 -9.15 10.45
N THR A 336 -33.72 -9.84 9.43
CA THR A 336 -34.23 -9.23 8.19
C THR A 336 -35.41 -8.30 8.48
N ILE A 337 -35.32 -7.05 8.02
CA ILE A 337 -36.29 -5.98 8.29
C ILE A 337 -37.19 -5.78 7.07
N GLN A 338 -38.49 -6.07 7.21
CA GLN A 338 -39.47 -5.75 6.18
C GLN A 338 -39.82 -4.26 6.22
N ALA A 339 -39.40 -3.51 5.19
CA ALA A 339 -39.58 -2.07 5.14
C ALA A 339 -40.00 -1.58 3.75
N LYS A 340 -40.78 -0.50 3.73
CA LYS A 340 -41.00 0.35 2.56
C LYS A 340 -40.20 1.67 2.65
N SER A 341 -39.86 2.12 3.86
CA SER A 341 -39.01 3.30 4.05
C SER A 341 -38.05 3.13 5.21
N PHE A 342 -36.88 3.76 5.11
CA PHE A 342 -35.94 3.98 6.21
C PHE A 342 -35.79 5.47 6.49
N ARG A 343 -35.53 5.82 7.75
CA ARG A 343 -35.26 7.19 8.18
C ARG A 343 -34.04 7.25 9.07
N PHE A 344 -33.12 8.15 8.73
CA PHE A 344 -32.01 8.56 9.56
C PHE A 344 -32.35 9.87 10.25
N ILE A 345 -32.13 9.92 11.57
CA ILE A 345 -32.18 11.13 12.38
C ILE A 345 -30.74 11.37 12.83
N VAL A 346 -30.00 12.12 12.01
CA VAL A 346 -28.60 12.48 12.28
C VAL A 346 -28.62 13.50 13.40
N LYS A 347 -28.05 13.13 14.55
CA LYS A 347 -28.03 13.94 15.79
C LYS A 347 -26.84 14.88 15.81
N SER A 348 -25.71 14.46 15.23
CA SER A 348 -24.51 15.26 15.04
C SER A 348 -23.70 14.82 13.81
N GLY A 349 -22.80 15.68 13.33
CA GLY A 349 -21.92 15.41 12.19
C GLY A 349 -20.67 16.30 12.20
N SER A 350 -19.75 16.06 11.26
CA SER A 350 -18.51 16.83 11.13
C SER A 350 -18.72 18.17 10.41
N GLY A 351 -17.83 19.14 10.65
CA GLY A 351 -17.84 20.47 10.04
C GLY A 351 -17.43 21.58 11.02
N ASP A 352 -17.55 22.83 10.58
CA ASP A 352 -17.46 24.02 11.43
C ASP A 352 -18.81 24.35 12.09
N GLY A 353 -18.84 25.35 12.98
CA GLY A 353 -20.06 25.74 13.69
C GLY A 353 -20.61 24.61 14.57
N GLN A 354 -21.80 24.11 14.25
CA GLN A 354 -22.42 22.95 14.89
C GLN A 354 -22.19 21.64 14.10
N GLY A 355 -21.51 21.69 12.95
CA GLY A 355 -21.41 20.60 11.97
C GLY A 355 -22.52 20.62 10.90
N PHE A 356 -22.50 19.63 10.01
CA PHE A 356 -23.49 19.43 8.94
C PHE A 356 -23.90 17.95 8.85
N ALA A 357 -24.81 17.61 7.94
CA ALA A 357 -25.06 16.25 7.47
C ALA A 357 -24.86 16.17 5.95
N SER A 358 -24.12 15.18 5.46
CA SER A 358 -23.88 14.93 4.04
C SER A 358 -23.74 13.44 3.74
N CYS A 359 -24.19 13.01 2.57
CA CYS A 359 -24.14 11.61 2.12
C CYS A 359 -23.82 11.58 0.62
N ALA A 360 -22.82 10.81 0.20
CA ALA A 360 -22.50 10.65 -1.22
C ALA A 360 -23.45 9.64 -1.90
N GLU A 361 -23.63 8.48 -1.26
CA GLU A 361 -24.57 7.45 -1.67
C GLU A 361 -25.08 6.73 -0.41
N MET A 362 -26.37 6.37 -0.38
CA MET A 362 -26.99 5.56 0.64
C MET A 362 -27.54 4.29 0.00
N GLU A 363 -27.08 3.13 0.47
CA GLU A 363 -27.42 1.84 -0.14
C GLU A 363 -28.09 0.90 0.86
N PHE A 364 -29.06 0.12 0.39
CA PHE A 364 -29.77 -0.89 1.18
C PHE A 364 -29.69 -2.22 0.45
N PHE A 365 -29.59 -3.33 1.19
CA PHE A 365 -29.38 -4.66 0.61
C PHE A 365 -30.21 -5.73 1.31
N ALA A 366 -30.71 -6.68 0.51
CA ALA A 366 -31.24 -7.96 0.99
C ALA A 366 -30.22 -9.08 0.71
N LYS A 367 -30.06 -10.02 1.65
CA LYS A 367 -29.27 -11.23 1.41
C LYS A 367 -29.92 -12.07 0.32
N ASN A 368 -29.12 -12.67 -0.56
CA ASN A 368 -29.70 -13.46 -1.65
C ASN A 368 -30.26 -14.81 -1.13
N PRO A 369 -31.58 -15.08 -1.23
CA PRO A 369 -32.18 -16.30 -0.68
C PRO A 369 -31.86 -17.57 -1.50
N VAL A 370 -31.19 -17.42 -2.65
CA VAL A 370 -30.74 -18.52 -3.52
C VAL A 370 -29.24 -18.78 -3.36
N ASN A 371 -28.60 -18.25 -2.31
CA ASN A 371 -27.23 -18.60 -1.96
C ASN A 371 -27.16 -19.93 -1.20
N PHE A 372 -26.01 -20.59 -1.35
CA PHE A 372 -25.69 -21.86 -0.71
C PHE A 372 -25.75 -21.79 0.82
N ASP A 373 -26.51 -22.69 1.44
CA ASP A 373 -26.44 -22.93 2.88
C ASP A 373 -25.15 -23.71 3.21
N TYR A 374 -24.16 -22.99 3.75
CA TYR A 374 -22.90 -23.57 4.22
C TYR A 374 -23.10 -24.70 5.23
N SER A 375 -24.20 -24.69 6.00
CA SER A 375 -24.50 -25.69 7.01
C SER A 375 -24.79 -27.08 6.42
N THR A 376 -25.00 -27.19 5.11
CA THR A 376 -25.15 -28.49 4.44
C THR A 376 -23.86 -29.31 4.40
N LEU A 377 -22.69 -28.67 4.27
CA LEU A 377 -21.39 -29.35 4.11
C LEU A 377 -20.30 -28.91 5.11
N PHE A 378 -20.34 -27.66 5.60
CA PHE A 378 -19.23 -27.03 6.32
C PHE A 378 -19.54 -26.73 7.78
N THR A 379 -18.49 -26.65 8.62
CA THR A 379 -18.60 -26.40 10.07
C THR A 379 -19.29 -25.07 10.40
N ASP A 380 -18.90 -24.02 9.69
CA ASP A 380 -19.27 -22.62 9.96
C ASP A 380 -19.26 -21.77 8.68
N ALA A 381 -19.61 -20.50 8.83
CA ALA A 381 -19.83 -19.53 7.76
C ALA A 381 -18.57 -19.17 6.93
N SER A 382 -17.36 -19.51 7.40
CA SER A 382 -16.13 -19.39 6.62
C SER A 382 -15.95 -20.52 5.58
N CYS A 383 -16.73 -21.60 5.67
CA CYS A 383 -16.53 -22.82 4.89
C CYS A 383 -15.08 -23.35 4.94
N SER A 384 -14.34 -23.17 6.04
CA SER A 384 -12.93 -23.57 6.15
C SER A 384 -12.73 -25.08 6.30
N GLU A 385 -13.73 -25.78 6.83
CA GLU A 385 -13.66 -27.20 7.22
C GLU A 385 -15.01 -27.88 6.96
N LEU A 386 -14.98 -29.17 6.59
CA LEU A 386 -16.18 -29.97 6.39
C LEU A 386 -16.75 -30.48 7.71
N LYS A 387 -18.08 -30.65 7.77
CA LYS A 387 -18.71 -31.31 8.92
C LYS A 387 -18.23 -32.76 9.06
N THR A 388 -18.08 -33.20 10.31
CA THR A 388 -17.73 -34.60 10.62
C THR A 388 -18.79 -35.54 10.05
N GLY A 389 -18.37 -36.47 9.19
CA GLY A 389 -19.24 -37.49 8.59
C GLY A 389 -19.70 -37.20 7.16
N ILE A 390 -19.38 -36.04 6.57
CA ILE A 390 -19.62 -35.76 5.15
C ILE A 390 -18.88 -36.77 4.26
N THR A 391 -19.57 -37.29 3.25
CA THR A 391 -19.05 -38.26 2.28
C THR A 391 -18.92 -37.64 0.87
N GLU A 392 -18.28 -38.37 -0.05
CA GLU A 392 -18.22 -37.97 -1.46
C GLU A 392 -19.61 -37.96 -2.13
N ASP A 393 -20.56 -38.78 -1.65
CA ASP A 393 -21.94 -38.81 -2.17
C ASP A 393 -22.77 -37.60 -1.70
N ASP A 394 -22.52 -37.09 -0.49
CA ASP A 394 -23.12 -35.83 -0.01
C ASP A 394 -22.58 -34.63 -0.81
N ILE A 395 -21.27 -34.62 -1.06
CA ILE A 395 -20.63 -33.60 -1.89
C ILE A 395 -21.14 -33.68 -3.34
N ALA A 396 -21.35 -34.89 -3.87
CA ALA A 396 -21.92 -35.08 -5.21
C ALA A 396 -23.35 -34.52 -5.35
N GLN A 397 -24.14 -34.54 -4.28
CA GLN A 397 -25.52 -33.99 -4.26
C GLN A 397 -25.59 -32.45 -4.21
N CYS A 398 -24.51 -31.75 -3.84
CA CYS A 398 -24.50 -30.28 -3.79
C CYS A 398 -24.83 -29.66 -5.16
N GLU A 399 -25.83 -28.77 -5.24
CA GLU A 399 -26.23 -28.16 -6.52
C GLU A 399 -25.33 -26.98 -6.97
N TYR A 400 -24.38 -26.56 -6.14
CA TYR A 400 -23.49 -25.41 -6.35
C TYR A 400 -22.08 -25.89 -6.73
N PRO A 401 -21.66 -25.81 -8.01
CA PRO A 401 -20.35 -26.30 -8.46
C PRO A 401 -19.14 -25.70 -7.72
N PHE A 402 -19.21 -24.43 -7.31
CA PHE A 402 -18.13 -23.75 -6.58
C PHE A 402 -17.88 -24.38 -5.20
N PHE A 403 -18.93 -24.51 -4.41
CA PHE A 403 -18.84 -25.13 -3.08
C PHE A 403 -18.59 -26.64 -3.16
N LYS A 404 -19.12 -27.33 -4.18
CA LYS A 404 -18.78 -28.72 -4.49
C LYS A 404 -17.29 -28.90 -4.76
N ASN A 405 -16.68 -28.00 -5.55
CA ASN A 405 -15.25 -28.04 -5.86
C ASN A 405 -14.40 -27.86 -4.59
N ILE A 406 -14.72 -26.84 -3.77
CA ILE A 406 -14.04 -26.61 -2.48
C ILE A 406 -14.13 -27.85 -1.58
N ALA A 407 -15.35 -28.35 -1.36
CA ALA A 407 -15.61 -29.52 -0.52
C ALA A 407 -14.89 -30.78 -1.02
N TYR A 408 -14.87 -31.02 -2.34
CA TYR A 408 -14.21 -32.20 -2.90
C TYR A 408 -12.68 -32.14 -2.73
N TYR A 409 -12.05 -30.98 -2.89
CA TYR A 409 -10.62 -30.84 -2.60
C TYR A 409 -10.33 -30.96 -1.09
N MET A 410 -11.25 -30.53 -0.22
CA MET A 410 -11.12 -30.68 1.24
C MET A 410 -11.22 -32.14 1.69
N ILE A 411 -12.22 -32.91 1.25
CA ILE A 411 -12.36 -34.33 1.64
C ILE A 411 -11.20 -35.20 1.12
N LYS A 412 -10.53 -34.78 0.05
CA LYS A 412 -9.31 -35.42 -0.49
C LYS A 412 -8.01 -34.96 0.20
N GLY A 413 -8.06 -34.01 1.14
CA GLY A 413 -6.86 -33.46 1.78
C GLY A 413 -5.95 -32.67 0.85
N LYS A 414 -6.52 -32.07 -0.21
CA LYS A 414 -5.81 -31.43 -1.33
C LYS A 414 -6.18 -29.96 -1.55
N TYR A 415 -7.06 -29.40 -0.72
CA TYR A 415 -7.42 -27.99 -0.81
C TYR A 415 -6.22 -27.09 -0.45
N PRO A 416 -5.85 -26.11 -1.29
CA PRO A 416 -4.71 -25.22 -1.04
C PRO A 416 -5.09 -24.16 0.01
N ALA A 417 -5.12 -24.54 1.28
CA ALA A 417 -5.51 -23.68 2.39
C ALA A 417 -4.49 -22.56 2.69
N GLU A 418 -3.21 -22.77 2.38
CA GLU A 418 -2.13 -21.78 2.57
C GLU A 418 -2.48 -20.44 1.89
N PHE A 419 -2.47 -19.34 2.66
CA PHE A 419 -2.96 -17.99 2.31
C PHE A 419 -4.45 -17.87 1.94
N ARG A 420 -5.15 -18.96 1.62
CA ARG A 420 -6.60 -18.94 1.37
C ARG A 420 -7.42 -18.93 2.63
N ILE A 421 -7.04 -19.67 3.67
CA ILE A 421 -7.76 -19.81 4.93
C ILE A 421 -6.82 -19.36 6.05
N SER A 422 -7.19 -18.27 6.73
CA SER A 422 -6.38 -17.67 7.80
C SER A 422 -7.26 -17.03 8.88
N GLU A 423 -6.72 -16.88 10.08
CA GLU A 423 -7.35 -16.14 11.19
C GLU A 423 -6.68 -14.77 11.34
N PHE A 424 -7.48 -13.72 11.23
CA PHE A 424 -7.01 -12.33 11.25
C PHE A 424 -7.38 -11.69 12.59
N LYS A 425 -6.37 -11.27 13.36
CA LYS A 425 -6.56 -10.56 14.62
C LYS A 425 -6.85 -9.08 14.39
N ALA A 426 -7.47 -8.43 15.38
CA ALA A 426 -7.59 -6.99 15.39
C ALA A 426 -6.23 -6.31 15.62
N TYR A 427 -6.11 -5.08 15.12
CA TYR A 427 -5.12 -4.09 15.55
C TYR A 427 -5.84 -2.79 15.91
N PRO A 428 -5.34 -1.97 16.85
CA PRO A 428 -5.94 -0.67 17.14
C PRO A 428 -5.82 0.28 15.95
N ASN A 429 -6.67 1.31 15.92
CA ASN A 429 -6.44 2.44 15.03
C ASN A 429 -5.13 3.14 15.45
N PRO A 430 -4.09 3.21 14.58
CA PRO A 430 -2.83 3.88 14.89
C PRO A 430 -2.97 5.36 15.28
N ASP A 431 -4.07 6.03 14.92
CA ASP A 431 -4.36 7.40 15.37
C ASP A 431 -4.36 7.54 16.91
N ILE A 432 -4.79 6.51 17.64
CA ILE A 432 -4.82 6.48 19.12
C ILE A 432 -3.40 6.65 19.69
N GLN A 433 -2.42 6.00 19.06
CA GLN A 433 -1.01 6.15 19.43
C GLN A 433 -0.39 7.40 18.79
N SER A 434 -0.85 7.84 17.62
CA SER A 434 -0.45 9.12 17.03
C SER A 434 -0.72 10.32 17.95
N GLU A 435 -1.91 10.38 18.54
CA GLU A 435 -2.32 11.44 19.46
C GLU A 435 -1.52 11.35 20.77
N THR A 436 -1.52 10.19 21.42
CA THR A 436 -0.85 10.00 22.72
C THR A 436 0.68 10.04 22.64
N HIS A 437 1.28 9.77 21.47
CA HIS A 437 2.73 9.91 21.25
C HIS A 437 3.14 11.24 20.60
N LYS A 438 2.19 11.99 20.01
CA LYS A 438 2.44 13.22 19.23
C LYS A 438 3.32 12.98 18.00
N THR A 439 3.04 11.91 17.26
CA THR A 439 3.76 11.44 16.06
C THR A 439 2.86 11.51 14.83
N ASN A 440 3.25 10.92 13.70
CA ASN A 440 2.29 10.40 12.71
C ASN A 440 1.65 9.08 13.23
N PRO A 441 0.49 8.67 12.68
CA PRO A 441 0.01 7.31 12.84
C PRO A 441 0.90 6.32 12.07
N TYR A 442 1.09 5.14 12.65
CA TYR A 442 1.68 3.96 12.02
C TYR A 442 0.66 3.28 11.07
N SER A 443 0.96 2.09 10.55
CA SER A 443 0.15 1.41 9.52
C SER A 443 -1.27 1.03 9.97
N GLN A 444 -2.15 0.79 9.00
CA GLN A 444 -3.41 0.06 9.15
C GLN A 444 -3.41 -1.28 8.37
N LEU A 445 -2.27 -1.68 7.78
CA LEU A 445 -2.15 -2.78 6.82
C LEU A 445 -1.58 -4.07 7.43
N ASP A 446 -1.53 -4.16 8.76
CA ASP A 446 -0.90 -5.23 9.54
C ASP A 446 -1.44 -6.67 9.35
N ASN A 447 -2.43 -6.84 8.46
CA ASN A 447 -3.09 -8.10 8.11
C ASN A 447 -3.03 -8.32 6.57
N PRO A 448 -1.86 -8.60 5.97
CA PRO A 448 -1.79 -9.06 4.59
C PRO A 448 -2.47 -10.42 4.44
N THR A 449 -3.19 -10.61 3.33
CA THR A 449 -3.83 -11.92 3.05
C THR A 449 -2.90 -12.88 2.31
N GLY A 450 -1.92 -12.36 1.55
CA GLY A 450 -1.22 -13.13 0.53
C GLY A 450 -2.07 -13.39 -0.72
N ILE A 451 -3.24 -12.76 -0.85
CA ILE A 451 -4.07 -12.77 -2.05
C ILE A 451 -3.83 -11.49 -2.86
N SER A 452 -3.80 -11.64 -4.17
CA SER A 452 -3.73 -10.56 -5.15
C SER A 452 -4.91 -10.63 -6.11
N VAL A 453 -5.37 -9.48 -6.58
CA VAL A 453 -6.58 -9.34 -7.39
C VAL A 453 -6.37 -8.46 -8.62
N LYS A 454 -7.32 -8.54 -9.57
CA LYS A 454 -7.40 -7.74 -10.79
C LYS A 454 -8.70 -6.94 -10.86
N ALA A 455 -8.64 -5.79 -11.54
CA ALA A 455 -9.84 -5.04 -11.91
C ALA A 455 -10.79 -5.89 -12.77
N GLY A 456 -12.08 -5.83 -12.45
CA GLY A 456 -13.17 -6.53 -13.14
C GLY A 456 -13.45 -7.96 -12.69
N GLU A 457 -12.65 -8.56 -11.80
CA GLU A 457 -12.87 -9.95 -11.34
C GLU A 457 -13.75 -10.04 -10.07
N ASN A 458 -14.31 -11.22 -9.82
CA ASN A 458 -15.11 -11.49 -8.62
C ASN A 458 -14.25 -12.18 -7.54
N LEU A 459 -13.97 -11.45 -6.45
CA LEU A 459 -13.38 -12.02 -5.25
C LEU A 459 -14.49 -12.60 -4.36
N ILE A 460 -14.43 -13.91 -4.10
CA ILE A 460 -15.34 -14.62 -3.20
C ILE A 460 -14.65 -14.78 -1.84
N VAL A 461 -15.27 -14.24 -0.80
CA VAL A 461 -14.71 -14.18 0.56
C VAL A 461 -15.73 -14.73 1.55
N LEU A 462 -15.35 -15.79 2.24
CA LEU A 462 -16.21 -16.52 3.16
C LEU A 462 -15.71 -16.22 4.58
N VAL A 463 -16.56 -15.59 5.40
CA VAL A 463 -16.15 -15.01 6.69
C VAL A 463 -16.85 -15.76 7.83
N GLY A 464 -16.09 -16.13 8.85
CA GLY A 464 -16.62 -16.73 10.08
C GLY A 464 -17.41 -15.73 10.93
N ASP A 465 -17.57 -16.05 12.22
CA ASP A 465 -18.11 -15.09 13.19
C ASP A 465 -17.20 -13.85 13.26
N THR A 466 -17.78 -12.64 13.12
CA THR A 466 -17.05 -11.38 13.27
C THR A 466 -17.12 -10.80 14.69
N HIS A 467 -17.79 -11.51 15.61
CA HIS A 467 -17.99 -11.13 17.00
C HIS A 467 -18.62 -9.73 17.19
N GLY A 468 -19.38 -9.26 16.20
CA GLY A 468 -20.01 -7.93 16.17
C GLY A 468 -19.12 -6.79 15.65
N TYR A 469 -17.89 -7.07 15.21
CA TYR A 469 -16.99 -6.06 14.64
C TYR A 469 -17.28 -5.81 13.14
N ASP A 470 -17.16 -4.54 12.73
CA ASP A 470 -17.19 -4.12 11.33
C ASP A 470 -15.86 -4.55 10.65
N ILE A 471 -15.89 -5.59 9.81
CA ILE A 471 -14.71 -6.08 9.06
C ILE A 471 -14.76 -5.61 7.60
N GLY A 472 -13.60 -5.25 7.05
CA GLY A 472 -13.47 -4.94 5.62
C GLY A 472 -12.20 -5.51 4.98
N LEU A 473 -12.04 -5.23 3.69
CA LEU A 473 -10.80 -5.42 2.93
C LEU A 473 -10.32 -4.08 2.40
N ARG A 474 -9.02 -3.98 2.13
CA ARG A 474 -8.41 -2.93 1.32
C ARG A 474 -7.61 -3.61 0.21
N VAL A 475 -7.85 -3.23 -1.03
CA VAL A 475 -7.00 -3.58 -2.18
C VAL A 475 -6.03 -2.42 -2.36
N GLN A 476 -4.72 -2.68 -2.44
CA GLN A 476 -3.72 -1.62 -2.65
C GLN A 476 -3.02 -1.80 -3.99
N ASN A 477 -3.11 -0.79 -4.85
CA ASN A 477 -2.41 -0.72 -6.13
C ASN A 477 -1.18 0.20 -6.04
N LEU A 478 -0.01 -0.37 -5.75
CA LEU A 478 1.25 0.36 -5.85
C LEU A 478 1.71 0.60 -7.30
N ASP A 479 1.04 0.03 -8.33
CA ASP A 479 1.36 0.28 -9.73
C ASP A 479 0.78 1.62 -10.21
N ALA A 480 1.34 2.69 -9.64
CA ALA A 480 0.86 4.05 -9.74
C ALA A 480 2.02 5.01 -10.08
N PRO A 481 2.63 4.94 -11.29
CA PRO A 481 3.87 5.66 -11.62
C PRO A 481 3.77 7.18 -11.46
N GLU A 482 2.64 7.79 -11.82
CA GLU A 482 2.38 9.23 -11.69
C GLU A 482 1.89 9.63 -10.28
N ASN A 483 1.61 8.65 -9.43
CA ASN A 483 0.97 8.80 -8.13
C ASN A 483 1.80 8.14 -7.03
N ASP A 484 1.17 7.72 -5.95
CA ASP A 484 1.85 7.07 -4.83
C ASP A 484 1.37 5.62 -4.62
N GLY A 485 0.07 5.36 -4.79
CA GLY A 485 -0.51 4.02 -4.68
C GLY A 485 -0.86 3.58 -3.26
N PHE A 486 -0.54 4.37 -2.22
CA PHE A 486 -1.08 4.17 -0.89
C PHE A 486 -2.60 4.47 -0.82
N GLY A 487 -3.28 3.87 0.16
CA GLY A 487 -4.70 4.07 0.43
C GLY A 487 -5.59 3.00 -0.19
N GLY A 488 -5.69 2.97 -1.52
CA GLY A 488 -6.44 1.97 -2.29
C GLY A 488 -7.96 1.92 -2.02
N VAL A 489 -8.66 1.02 -2.71
CA VAL A 489 -10.12 0.84 -2.58
C VAL A 489 -10.47 -0.13 -1.45
N THR A 490 -11.43 0.27 -0.61
CA THR A 490 -11.93 -0.52 0.53
C THR A 490 -13.30 -1.15 0.27
N TYR A 491 -13.47 -2.41 0.70
CA TYR A 491 -14.69 -3.20 0.54
C TYR A 491 -15.19 -3.65 1.93
N LEU A 492 -16.50 -3.58 2.19
CA LEU A 492 -17.08 -3.97 3.49
C LEU A 492 -17.59 -5.41 3.46
N LEU A 493 -17.15 -6.24 4.40
CA LEU A 493 -17.55 -7.66 4.49
C LEU A 493 -18.82 -7.86 5.33
N ASN A 494 -19.40 -9.05 5.19
CA ASN A 494 -20.44 -9.67 6.03
C ASN A 494 -19.87 -10.99 6.59
N GLN A 495 -20.36 -11.44 7.75
CA GLN A 495 -20.29 -12.86 8.11
C GLN A 495 -20.99 -13.71 7.03
N GLY A 496 -20.38 -14.83 6.64
CA GLY A 496 -20.84 -15.69 5.55
C GLY A 496 -20.27 -15.32 4.19
N ILE A 497 -21.07 -15.54 3.14
CA ILE A 497 -20.64 -15.47 1.74
C ILE A 497 -20.63 -14.01 1.26
N ASN A 498 -19.47 -13.54 0.81
CA ASN A 498 -19.32 -12.25 0.13
C ASN A 498 -18.87 -12.48 -1.31
N LYS A 499 -19.47 -11.73 -2.24
CA LYS A 499 -19.05 -11.67 -3.64
C LYS A 499 -18.76 -10.22 -4.01
N LEU A 500 -17.49 -9.88 -4.15
CA LEU A 500 -17.00 -8.53 -4.39
C LEU A 500 -16.51 -8.41 -5.83
N THR A 501 -17.10 -7.53 -6.62
CA THR A 501 -16.54 -7.15 -7.92
C THR A 501 -15.43 -6.13 -7.70
N ILE A 502 -14.21 -6.49 -8.03
CA ILE A 502 -13.00 -5.71 -7.74
C ILE A 502 -12.83 -4.59 -8.78
N SER A 503 -12.67 -3.34 -8.34
CA SER A 503 -12.52 -2.17 -9.21
C SER A 503 -11.09 -1.91 -9.69
N GLU A 504 -10.08 -2.34 -8.93
CA GLU A 504 -8.66 -2.12 -9.22
C GLU A 504 -7.80 -3.35 -8.91
N GLN A 505 -6.68 -3.51 -9.62
CA GLN A 505 -5.72 -4.58 -9.29
C GLN A 505 -4.97 -4.26 -7.99
N GLY A 506 -4.47 -5.27 -7.26
CA GLY A 506 -3.64 -5.00 -6.09
C GLY A 506 -3.36 -6.20 -5.20
N LEU A 507 -2.72 -5.93 -4.05
CA LEU A 507 -2.61 -6.84 -2.91
C LEU A 507 -3.78 -6.59 -1.94
N VAL A 508 -4.31 -7.66 -1.33
CA VAL A 508 -5.49 -7.59 -0.45
C VAL A 508 -5.06 -7.65 1.03
N TYR A 509 -5.60 -6.74 1.84
CA TYR A 509 -5.39 -6.66 3.30
C TYR A 509 -6.72 -6.71 4.05
N VAL A 510 -6.76 -7.34 5.22
CA VAL A 510 -7.96 -7.39 6.08
C VAL A 510 -7.98 -6.19 7.02
N MET A 511 -8.99 -5.33 6.85
CA MET A 511 -9.23 -4.19 7.71
C MET A 511 -10.07 -4.62 8.91
N TYR A 512 -9.39 -5.00 10.00
CA TYR A 512 -9.99 -5.31 11.30
C TYR A 512 -9.36 -4.40 12.36
N VAL A 513 -10.04 -3.28 12.66
CA VAL A 513 -9.47 -2.16 13.41
C VAL A 513 -10.29 -1.85 14.66
N THR A 514 -9.67 -1.92 15.84
CA THR A 514 -10.30 -1.60 17.14
C THR A 514 -10.22 -0.12 17.49
N LYS A 515 -11.18 0.33 18.31
CA LYS A 515 -11.33 1.72 18.76
C LYS A 515 -10.65 2.00 20.12
N THR A 516 -10.10 0.98 20.76
CA THR A 516 -9.22 1.07 21.93
C THR A 516 -7.86 0.44 21.60
N LEU A 517 -6.81 0.87 22.31
CA LEU A 517 -5.43 0.40 22.13
C LEU A 517 -5.30 -1.12 22.27
N ASP A 518 -5.95 -1.64 23.30
CA ASP A 518 -6.12 -3.06 23.58
C ASP A 518 -7.63 -3.31 23.76
N ASP A 519 -8.17 -4.37 23.16
CA ASP A 519 -9.59 -4.75 23.24
C ASP A 519 -9.69 -6.25 23.53
N PRO A 520 -10.13 -6.67 24.74
CA PRO A 520 -10.18 -8.09 25.10
C PRO A 520 -11.36 -8.85 24.47
N ALA A 521 -12.31 -8.17 23.80
CA ALA A 521 -13.40 -8.82 23.07
C ALA A 521 -13.07 -9.06 21.58
N ALA A 522 -12.01 -8.43 21.06
CA ALA A 522 -11.62 -8.49 19.65
C ALA A 522 -10.85 -9.78 19.29
N ALA A 523 -11.54 -10.93 19.38
CA ALA A 523 -10.99 -12.22 19.00
C ALA A 523 -10.71 -12.33 17.48
N PRO A 524 -9.77 -13.20 17.03
CA PRO A 524 -9.44 -13.34 15.62
C PRO A 524 -10.60 -13.85 14.76
N VAL A 525 -10.81 -13.22 13.60
CA VAL A 525 -11.85 -13.61 12.66
C VAL A 525 -11.26 -14.53 11.60
N LYS A 526 -11.81 -15.74 11.45
CA LYS A 526 -11.45 -16.68 10.39
C LYS A 526 -12.02 -16.23 9.05
N ILE A 527 -11.17 -16.06 8.04
CA ILE A 527 -11.57 -15.63 6.70
C ILE A 527 -10.96 -16.57 5.65
N HIS A 528 -11.79 -16.93 4.67
CA HIS A 528 -11.47 -17.85 3.59
C HIS A 528 -11.67 -17.15 2.24
N PHE A 529 -10.55 -16.84 1.58
CA PHE A 529 -10.47 -16.30 0.22
C PHE A 529 -10.59 -17.44 -0.78
N ALA A 530 -11.83 -17.73 -1.18
CA ALA A 530 -12.18 -18.89 -1.99
C ALA A 530 -11.95 -18.67 -3.51
N SER A 531 -11.76 -17.41 -3.94
CA SER A 531 -11.20 -17.04 -5.25
C SER A 531 -10.06 -16.00 -5.09
N GLY A 532 -9.64 -15.33 -6.17
CA GLY A 532 -8.51 -14.40 -6.17
C GLY A 532 -7.16 -15.12 -6.11
N LYS A 533 -6.10 -14.53 -6.68
CA LYS A 533 -4.83 -15.24 -6.93
C LYS A 533 -3.90 -15.21 -5.72
N VAL A 534 -3.54 -16.39 -5.19
CA VAL A 534 -2.49 -16.51 -4.16
C VAL A 534 -1.16 -15.99 -4.70
N ASN A 535 -0.65 -14.95 -4.04
CA ASN A 535 0.70 -14.39 -4.17
C ASN A 535 1.62 -14.86 -3.03
N GLY A 536 1.04 -15.11 -1.86
CA GLY A 536 1.76 -15.26 -0.59
C GLY A 536 2.32 -13.95 -0.05
N TYR A 537 2.87 -14.03 1.15
CA TYR A 537 3.70 -13.03 1.81
C TYR A 537 4.78 -13.71 2.65
N PHE A 538 5.74 -12.96 3.17
CA PHE A 538 6.65 -13.43 4.22
C PHE A 538 6.39 -12.71 5.54
N ASP A 539 6.51 -13.41 6.65
CA ASP A 539 6.44 -12.85 8.01
C ASP A 539 7.42 -13.61 8.90
N SER A 540 8.44 -12.93 9.43
CA SER A 540 9.43 -13.55 10.32
C SER A 540 8.86 -13.94 11.69
N GLN A 541 7.66 -13.45 12.03
CA GLN A 541 6.95 -13.80 13.26
C GLN A 541 6.05 -15.04 13.11
N ASN A 542 5.80 -15.53 11.88
CA ASN A 542 5.05 -16.77 11.64
C ASN A 542 6.00 -17.99 11.64
N PRO A 543 5.87 -18.94 12.58
CA PRO A 543 6.70 -20.14 12.60
C PRO A 543 6.60 -21.01 11.33
N GLU A 544 5.50 -20.93 10.59
CA GLU A 544 5.27 -21.67 9.34
C GLU A 544 5.99 -21.07 8.13
N HIS A 545 6.57 -19.87 8.26
CA HIS A 545 7.38 -19.21 7.23
C HIS A 545 8.90 -19.43 7.42
N ASN A 546 9.33 -19.99 8.56
CA ASN A 546 10.75 -20.21 8.90
C ASN A 546 11.53 -20.90 7.76
N GLY A 547 12.54 -20.22 7.22
CA GLY A 547 13.38 -20.74 6.14
C GLY A 547 12.71 -20.82 4.75
N ARG A 548 11.45 -20.38 4.62
CA ARG A 548 10.66 -20.46 3.37
C ARG A 548 10.67 -19.17 2.53
N TRP A 549 11.40 -18.13 2.93
CA TRP A 549 11.57 -16.88 2.19
C TRP A 549 11.73 -17.10 0.67
N SER A 550 12.71 -17.91 0.27
CA SER A 550 13.03 -18.19 -1.14
C SER A 550 11.97 -19.04 -1.85
N GLU A 551 11.12 -19.76 -1.12
CA GLU A 551 10.00 -20.51 -1.70
C GLU A 551 8.83 -19.56 -1.99
N LEU A 552 8.43 -18.79 -0.98
CA LEU A 552 7.30 -17.86 -1.03
C LEU A 552 7.54 -16.73 -2.02
N LEU A 553 8.73 -16.10 -1.98
CA LEU A 553 9.12 -15.05 -2.91
C LEU A 553 9.21 -15.56 -4.37
N ASN A 554 9.48 -16.84 -4.62
CA ASN A 554 9.49 -17.40 -5.97
C ASN A 554 8.09 -17.86 -6.44
N LYS A 555 7.19 -18.22 -5.52
CA LYS A 555 5.76 -18.46 -5.82
C LYS A 555 5.02 -17.17 -6.21
N ALA A 556 5.44 -16.01 -5.69
CA ALA A 556 4.76 -14.72 -5.88
C ALA A 556 4.58 -14.32 -7.36
N THR A 557 3.32 -14.02 -7.74
CA THR A 557 2.91 -13.67 -9.11
C THR A 557 2.60 -12.19 -9.31
N ASN A 558 2.38 -11.44 -8.23
CA ASN A 558 2.16 -9.99 -8.28
C ASN A 558 3.50 -9.24 -8.44
N ARG A 559 3.43 -7.99 -8.93
CA ARG A 559 4.57 -7.08 -9.02
C ARG A 559 5.14 -6.71 -7.65
N TYR A 560 4.33 -6.78 -6.59
CA TYR A 560 4.71 -6.48 -5.22
C TYR A 560 4.59 -7.70 -4.30
N PHE A 561 5.35 -7.69 -3.21
CA PHE A 561 5.38 -8.75 -2.21
C PHE A 561 5.53 -8.17 -0.81
N ASP A 562 4.71 -8.65 0.12
CA ASP A 562 4.72 -8.23 1.53
C ASP A 562 5.80 -8.96 2.33
N VAL A 563 6.54 -8.21 3.14
CA VAL A 563 7.60 -8.70 4.03
C VAL A 563 7.39 -8.12 5.42
N LEU A 564 6.95 -8.94 6.37
CA LEU A 564 6.59 -8.54 7.73
C LEU A 564 7.65 -8.97 8.74
N GLY A 565 7.97 -8.05 9.65
CA GLY A 565 8.68 -8.32 10.89
C GLY A 565 7.74 -8.16 12.09
N LYS A 566 8.32 -7.90 13.26
CA LYS A 566 7.60 -7.55 14.49
C LYS A 566 7.16 -6.09 14.52
N TYR A 567 7.93 -5.19 13.91
CA TYR A 567 7.75 -3.74 13.99
C TYR A 567 7.72 -3.05 12.60
N ALA A 568 8.25 -3.67 11.56
CA ALA A 568 8.26 -3.18 10.19
C ALA A 568 7.44 -4.06 9.23
N HIS A 569 6.86 -3.46 8.20
CA HIS A 569 6.15 -4.11 7.09
C HIS A 569 6.60 -3.44 5.79
N LEU A 570 7.26 -4.20 4.91
CA LEU A 570 7.71 -3.74 3.60
C LEU A 570 6.76 -4.24 2.52
N THR A 571 6.45 -3.40 1.54
CA THR A 571 5.80 -3.82 0.29
C THR A 571 6.58 -3.21 -0.88
N PHE A 572 7.57 -3.96 -1.36
CA PHE A 572 8.49 -3.57 -2.43
C PHE A 572 8.26 -4.43 -3.69
N GLU A 573 8.90 -4.07 -4.81
CA GLU A 573 8.77 -4.87 -6.03
C GLU A 573 9.39 -6.27 -5.84
N THR A 574 8.63 -7.31 -6.18
CA THR A 574 9.02 -8.72 -6.13
C THR A 574 10.30 -8.99 -6.93
N SER A 575 10.49 -8.26 -8.03
CA SER A 575 11.71 -8.31 -8.85
C SER A 575 12.95 -7.75 -8.14
N ASP A 576 12.79 -6.67 -7.38
CA ASP A 576 13.90 -5.97 -6.72
C ASP A 576 14.30 -6.72 -5.43
N LEU A 577 13.34 -7.30 -4.71
CA LEU A 577 13.62 -8.25 -3.61
C LEU A 577 14.39 -9.50 -4.11
N ARG A 578 13.91 -10.14 -5.19
CA ARG A 578 14.61 -11.29 -5.82
C ARG A 578 16.05 -10.93 -6.24
N THR A 579 16.28 -9.69 -6.68
CA THR A 579 17.58 -9.23 -7.20
C THR A 579 18.56 -8.80 -6.11
N TYR A 580 18.12 -8.02 -5.13
CA TYR A 580 19.01 -7.32 -4.17
C TYR A 580 19.01 -7.95 -2.77
N THR A 581 17.92 -8.63 -2.39
CA THR A 581 17.82 -9.40 -1.14
C THR A 581 18.25 -10.85 -1.36
N GLY A 582 17.91 -11.43 -2.51
CA GLY A 582 18.25 -12.82 -2.84
C GLY A 582 17.66 -13.79 -1.83
N SER A 583 18.50 -14.56 -1.14
CA SER A 583 18.08 -15.51 -0.08
C SER A 583 18.09 -14.93 1.34
N LYS A 584 18.23 -13.61 1.51
CA LYS A 584 18.45 -12.95 2.82
C LYS A 584 17.21 -12.24 3.38
N GLY A 585 16.02 -12.86 3.26
CA GLY A 585 14.76 -12.28 3.73
C GLY A 585 14.79 -11.88 5.20
N ASP A 586 15.19 -12.83 6.05
CA ASP A 586 15.32 -12.66 7.50
C ASP A 586 16.29 -11.51 7.84
N GLU A 587 17.50 -11.50 7.24
CA GLU A 587 18.49 -10.43 7.45
C GLU A 587 17.98 -9.05 6.99
N LEU A 588 17.13 -8.98 5.96
CA LEU A 588 16.54 -7.71 5.53
C LEU A 588 15.51 -7.21 6.54
N ILE A 589 14.53 -8.05 6.90
CA ILE A 589 13.42 -7.61 7.73
C ILE A 589 13.85 -7.35 9.18
N ASP A 590 14.78 -8.16 9.71
CA ASP A 590 15.41 -7.92 11.02
C ASP A 590 16.14 -6.57 11.08
N LEU A 591 16.74 -6.11 9.98
CA LEU A 591 17.38 -4.79 9.93
C LEU A 591 16.36 -3.65 9.97
N TYR A 592 15.23 -3.77 9.25
CA TYR A 592 14.16 -2.77 9.32
C TYR A 592 13.46 -2.77 10.69
N ASP A 593 13.14 -3.94 11.23
CA ASP A 593 12.68 -4.10 12.62
C ASP A 593 13.66 -3.45 13.60
N LYS A 594 14.97 -3.64 13.40
CA LYS A 594 15.99 -3.07 14.27
C LYS A 594 16.05 -1.55 14.19
N ILE A 595 15.80 -0.94 13.03
CA ILE A 595 15.64 0.52 12.89
C ILE A 595 14.40 0.98 13.67
N VAL A 596 13.22 0.48 13.30
CA VAL A 596 11.92 0.91 13.85
C VAL A 596 11.81 0.68 15.37
N TYR A 597 12.39 -0.40 15.89
CA TYR A 597 12.49 -0.66 17.34
C TYR A 597 13.44 0.30 18.04
N SER A 598 14.62 0.55 17.47
CA SER A 598 15.65 1.36 18.14
C SER A 598 15.28 2.85 18.18
N GLU A 599 14.47 3.34 17.24
CA GLU A 599 13.86 4.67 17.34
C GLU A 599 12.79 4.75 18.43
N GLN A 600 11.91 3.75 18.54
CA GLN A 600 10.93 3.68 19.64
C GLN A 600 11.62 3.58 21.01
N GLN A 601 12.76 2.90 21.10
CA GLN A 601 13.63 2.94 22.28
C GLN A 601 14.18 4.35 22.57
N LEU A 602 14.65 5.09 21.55
CA LEU A 602 15.15 6.45 21.72
C LEU A 602 14.05 7.44 22.14
N LEU A 603 12.82 7.23 21.65
CA LEU A 603 11.60 7.91 22.13
C LEU A 603 11.18 7.51 23.56
N GLY A 604 11.80 6.50 24.16
CA GLY A 604 11.46 5.98 25.49
C GLY A 604 10.21 5.10 25.55
N LEU A 605 9.62 4.72 24.41
CA LEU A 605 8.34 4.00 24.39
C LEU A 605 8.41 2.63 25.06
N GLU A 606 9.55 1.94 24.98
CA GLU A 606 9.75 0.65 25.68
C GLU A 606 9.77 0.80 27.21
N LYS A 607 10.40 1.87 27.72
CA LYS A 607 10.46 2.17 29.17
C LYS A 607 9.08 2.45 29.76
N TYR A 608 8.21 3.11 29.00
CA TYR A 608 6.91 3.61 29.46
C TYR A 608 5.71 2.73 29.04
N ASP A 609 5.97 1.52 28.53
CA ASP A 609 4.96 0.57 28.00
C ASP A 609 4.05 1.17 26.90
N LYS A 610 4.67 1.99 26.05
CA LYS A 610 4.04 2.77 24.97
C LYS A 610 4.49 2.32 23.57
N MET A 611 5.01 1.11 23.43
CA MET A 611 5.40 0.56 22.12
C MET A 611 4.19 0.56 21.14
N PHE A 612 4.44 0.88 19.87
CA PHE A 612 3.39 0.84 18.85
C PHE A 612 2.87 -0.60 18.67
N ARG A 613 1.55 -0.74 18.57
CA ARG A 613 0.84 -2.03 18.35
C ARG A 613 0.77 -2.39 16.86
N ASN A 614 0.72 -1.37 16.00
CA ASN A 614 0.84 -1.46 14.55
C ASN A 614 2.31 -1.42 14.11
N ARG A 615 2.61 -1.93 12.91
CA ARG A 615 3.93 -1.80 12.28
C ARG A 615 4.11 -0.45 11.58
N MET A 616 5.35 -0.03 11.41
CA MET A 616 5.71 0.97 10.41
C MET A 616 5.60 0.35 9.03
N TYR A 617 4.94 1.03 8.08
CA TYR A 617 4.79 0.56 6.70
C TYR A 617 5.75 1.29 5.76
N LEU A 618 6.39 0.53 4.88
CA LEU A 618 7.43 0.98 3.97
C LEU A 618 7.12 0.49 2.55
N ASN A 619 6.68 1.37 1.65
CA ASN A 619 6.35 0.98 0.27
C ASN A 619 7.29 1.56 -0.78
N VAL A 620 7.32 0.90 -1.94
CA VAL A 620 7.91 1.46 -3.17
C VAL A 620 6.97 2.50 -3.79
N MET A 621 7.55 3.55 -4.39
CA MET A 621 6.86 4.50 -5.28
C MET A 621 7.80 4.97 -6.39
N TYR A 622 7.32 5.88 -7.25
CA TYR A 622 7.96 6.18 -8.55
C TYR A 622 8.27 7.67 -8.80
N LYS A 623 7.56 8.60 -8.17
CA LYS A 623 7.58 10.05 -8.49
C LYS A 623 8.50 10.94 -7.63
N SER A 624 8.67 10.62 -6.36
CA SER A 624 9.51 11.38 -5.40
C SER A 624 10.81 10.62 -5.12
N TYR A 625 11.71 11.10 -4.25
CA TYR A 625 12.94 10.35 -3.89
C TYR A 625 12.73 9.40 -2.70
N MET A 626 12.50 9.97 -1.52
CA MET A 626 12.00 9.32 -0.32
C MET A 626 11.09 10.33 0.38
N TYR A 627 10.09 9.87 1.13
CA TYR A 627 9.32 10.73 2.04
C TYR A 627 8.56 9.93 3.11
N ALA A 628 8.09 10.63 4.14
CA ALA A 628 7.24 10.12 5.21
C ALA A 628 5.92 10.91 5.31
N THR A 629 4.84 10.24 5.71
CA THR A 629 3.54 10.89 5.95
C THR A 629 2.71 10.08 6.96
N ALA A 630 1.42 10.37 7.10
CA ALA A 630 0.52 9.55 7.90
C ALA A 630 0.45 8.10 7.35
N TYR A 631 0.50 7.13 8.25
CA TYR A 631 0.39 5.68 8.01
C TYR A 631 1.56 4.99 7.29
N HIS A 632 2.50 5.72 6.66
CA HIS A 632 3.61 5.10 5.91
C HIS A 632 4.83 5.99 5.64
N THR A 633 5.92 5.34 5.21
CA THR A 633 7.05 5.94 4.49
C THR A 633 7.17 5.31 3.10
N ALA A 634 7.62 6.08 2.10
CA ALA A 634 7.68 5.65 0.71
C ALA A 634 9.04 5.96 0.04
N TYR A 635 9.53 5.02 -0.77
CA TYR A 635 10.89 5.02 -1.30
C TYR A 635 10.89 4.83 -2.82
N ASN A 636 11.64 5.66 -3.56
CA ASN A 636 11.70 5.53 -5.02
C ASN A 636 12.32 4.19 -5.40
N ARG A 637 11.77 3.53 -6.44
CA ARG A 637 12.34 2.29 -6.99
C ARG A 637 13.85 2.40 -7.28
N THR A 638 14.36 3.55 -7.71
CA THR A 638 15.79 3.78 -7.97
C THR A 638 16.70 3.59 -6.74
N THR A 639 16.15 3.48 -5.54
CA THR A 639 16.87 3.24 -4.27
C THR A 639 16.86 1.76 -3.83
N MET A 640 16.07 0.90 -4.48
CA MET A 640 15.88 -0.50 -4.07
C MET A 640 17.16 -1.34 -4.18
N ASN A 641 18.07 -0.97 -5.08
CA ASN A 641 19.42 -1.55 -5.19
C ASN A 641 20.32 -1.24 -3.98
N GLU A 642 19.83 -0.45 -3.03
CA GLU A 642 20.50 -0.11 -1.77
C GLU A 642 19.68 -0.59 -0.58
N ILE A 643 18.40 -0.20 -0.50
CA ILE A 643 17.58 -0.45 0.68
C ILE A 643 17.02 -1.88 0.76
N CYS A 644 16.92 -2.62 -0.36
CA CYS A 644 16.61 -4.06 -0.35
C CYS A 644 17.85 -4.95 -0.13
N SER A 645 19.04 -4.38 0.06
CA SER A 645 20.29 -5.12 0.23
C SER A 645 20.79 -5.05 1.68
N PRO A 646 20.73 -6.14 2.48
CA PRO A 646 21.13 -6.12 3.89
C PRO A 646 22.57 -5.68 4.15
N GLU A 647 23.47 -5.83 3.17
CA GLU A 647 24.86 -5.39 3.25
C GLU A 647 24.99 -3.86 3.24
N LYS A 648 24.23 -3.20 2.34
CA LYS A 648 24.19 -1.74 2.22
C LYS A 648 23.28 -1.08 3.26
N LEU A 649 22.14 -1.71 3.57
CA LEU A 649 21.14 -1.18 4.51
C LEU A 649 21.72 -0.94 5.91
N LYS A 650 22.62 -1.82 6.38
CA LYS A 650 23.35 -1.64 7.66
C LYS A 650 24.65 -0.84 7.55
N THR A 651 24.96 -0.29 6.37
CA THR A 651 26.16 0.51 6.11
C THR A 651 25.80 1.84 5.42
N SER A 652 26.05 2.01 4.13
CA SER A 652 25.90 3.28 3.41
C SER A 652 24.45 3.74 3.23
N ALA A 653 23.47 2.84 3.31
CA ALA A 653 22.07 3.12 2.98
C ALA A 653 21.14 3.25 4.19
N CYS A 654 21.64 3.11 5.42
CA CYS A 654 20.81 3.20 6.64
C CYS A 654 20.10 4.56 6.81
N TRP A 655 20.75 5.65 6.38
CA TRP A 655 20.27 7.02 6.61
C TRP A 655 18.90 7.29 6.01
N GLY A 656 18.63 6.80 4.79
CA GLY A 656 17.37 7.06 4.08
C GLY A 656 16.16 6.56 4.87
N PRO A 657 16.05 5.24 5.12
CA PRO A 657 14.99 4.69 5.95
C PRO A 657 14.88 5.33 7.35
N ALA A 658 16.00 5.51 8.07
CA ALA A 658 15.97 6.11 9.41
C ALA A 658 15.52 7.58 9.43
N HIS A 659 15.80 8.34 8.37
CA HIS A 659 15.36 9.73 8.23
C HIS A 659 13.83 9.83 8.05
N GLU A 660 13.24 8.96 7.22
CA GLU A 660 11.79 8.91 7.00
C GLU A 660 11.02 8.31 8.19
N ILE A 661 11.53 7.24 8.80
CA ILE A 661 10.94 6.65 10.01
C ILE A 661 11.04 7.69 11.15
N GLY A 662 12.15 8.42 11.23
CA GLY A 662 12.33 9.57 12.11
C GLY A 662 11.33 10.70 11.89
N HIS A 663 10.91 10.99 10.66
CA HIS A 663 9.85 11.98 10.38
C HIS A 663 8.48 11.55 10.91
N CYS A 664 8.14 10.26 10.79
CA CYS A 664 6.97 9.70 11.45
C CYS A 664 7.09 9.83 12.98
N ASN A 665 8.26 9.55 13.55
CA ASN A 665 8.55 9.51 14.98
C ASN A 665 8.80 10.88 15.67
N GLN A 666 8.97 11.97 14.93
CA GLN A 666 9.21 13.31 15.47
C GLN A 666 8.09 13.79 16.41
N THR A 667 8.35 13.78 17.73
CA THR A 667 7.40 14.23 18.76
C THR A 667 7.13 15.74 18.66
N ARG A 668 5.90 16.10 18.26
CA ARG A 668 5.50 17.45 17.82
C ARG A 668 4.17 17.93 18.41
N PRO A 669 4.09 19.10 19.08
CA PRO A 669 5.19 19.99 19.49
C PRO A 669 6.00 19.44 20.67
N GLY A 670 7.20 19.99 20.86
CA GLY A 670 8.00 19.84 22.08
C GLY A 670 9.47 19.58 21.79
N VAL A 671 9.77 18.53 21.00
CA VAL A 671 11.11 18.33 20.42
C VAL A 671 11.17 18.94 19.02
N LEU A 672 10.08 18.94 18.26
CA LEU A 672 9.94 19.73 17.02
C LEU A 672 9.31 21.11 17.29
N TRP A 673 9.89 22.14 16.67
CA TRP A 673 9.32 23.48 16.45
C TRP A 673 9.72 24.00 15.05
N GLY A 674 9.15 25.12 14.61
CA GLY A 674 9.38 25.65 13.25
C GLY A 674 10.85 25.92 12.94
N GLY A 675 11.30 25.50 11.75
CA GLY A 675 12.69 25.61 11.29
C GLY A 675 13.59 24.43 11.66
N ASN A 676 13.01 23.32 12.14
CA ASN A 676 13.71 22.11 12.59
C ASN A 676 13.04 20.80 12.13
N THR A 677 12.17 20.84 11.11
CA THR A 677 11.52 19.65 10.54
C THR A 677 12.58 18.70 9.96
N GLU A 678 13.49 19.22 9.13
CA GLU A 678 14.65 18.48 8.59
C GLU A 678 15.83 18.30 9.56
N VAL A 679 15.62 18.51 10.86
CA VAL A 679 16.69 18.52 11.88
C VAL A 679 16.43 17.51 12.98
N THR A 680 15.22 17.48 13.53
CA THR A 680 14.94 16.75 14.77
C THR A 680 14.59 15.27 14.57
N ASN A 681 14.25 14.86 13.34
CA ASN A 681 14.29 13.45 12.92
C ASN A 681 15.73 12.91 12.86
N ASN A 682 16.71 13.75 12.48
CA ASN A 682 18.08 13.30 12.28
C ASN A 682 18.85 12.98 13.59
N ILE A 683 18.23 13.22 14.75
CA ILE A 683 18.64 12.66 16.04
C ILE A 683 18.49 11.13 16.01
N MET A 684 17.40 10.62 15.44
CA MET A 684 17.20 9.20 15.17
C MET A 684 18.20 8.70 14.12
N SER A 685 18.36 9.41 12.99
CA SER A 685 19.27 9.01 11.90
C SER A 685 20.72 8.79 12.35
N GLU A 686 21.31 9.72 13.11
CA GLU A 686 22.67 9.54 13.67
C GLU A 686 22.72 8.46 14.77
N TYR A 687 21.66 8.27 15.56
CA TYR A 687 21.58 7.16 16.53
C TYR A 687 21.57 5.79 15.84
N ILE A 688 20.76 5.62 14.79
CA ILE A 688 20.72 4.41 13.96
C ILE A 688 22.07 4.18 13.29
N GLN A 689 22.60 5.17 12.56
CA GLN A 689 23.85 5.04 11.83
C GLN A 689 25.03 4.71 12.76
N THR A 690 25.20 5.46 13.85
CA THR A 690 26.42 5.37 14.69
C THR A 690 26.32 4.38 15.85
N THR A 691 25.15 4.24 16.47
CA THR A 691 25.00 3.54 17.76
C THR A 691 24.34 2.17 17.59
N ILE A 692 23.50 2.02 16.57
CA ILE A 692 22.87 0.73 16.22
C ILE A 692 23.67 -0.04 15.17
N PHE A 693 24.16 0.63 14.13
CA PHE A 693 24.94 -0.01 13.06
C PHE A 693 26.46 0.27 13.10
N GLY A 694 26.95 1.06 14.06
CA GLY A 694 28.38 1.26 14.29
C GLY A 694 29.12 1.98 13.15
N GLN A 695 28.41 2.66 12.25
CA GLN A 695 28.99 3.37 11.11
C GLN A 695 29.52 4.75 11.53
N PRO A 696 30.50 5.33 10.81
CA PRO A 696 30.98 6.67 11.10
C PRO A 696 29.85 7.71 10.99
N SER A 697 29.80 8.68 11.92
CA SER A 697 28.77 9.74 11.91
C SER A 697 28.83 10.58 10.63
N ARG A 698 27.67 10.87 10.04
CA ARG A 698 27.57 11.67 8.81
C ARG A 698 28.09 13.08 9.06
N ILE A 699 27.70 13.70 10.17
CA ILE A 699 28.21 15.03 10.55
C ILE A 699 29.70 15.07 10.92
N GLN A 700 30.32 13.91 11.20
CA GLN A 700 31.76 13.81 11.44
C GLN A 700 32.59 13.65 10.15
N VAL A 701 32.15 12.82 9.19
CA VAL A 701 33.01 12.41 8.05
C VAL A 701 32.72 13.11 6.72
N GLU A 702 31.55 13.74 6.55
CA GLU A 702 31.22 14.47 5.32
C GLU A 702 32.18 15.65 5.08
N ASP A 703 32.89 15.64 3.95
CA ASP A 703 33.92 16.64 3.66
C ASP A 703 33.34 18.01 3.29
N MET A 704 33.40 18.93 4.25
CA MET A 704 32.98 20.33 4.08
C MET A 704 34.09 21.22 3.48
N GLY A 705 35.06 20.60 2.80
CA GLY A 705 36.15 21.26 2.10
C GLY A 705 37.22 21.84 3.02
N ILE A 706 38.12 22.64 2.45
CA ILE A 706 39.39 23.01 3.11
C ILE A 706 39.28 23.94 4.32
N THR A 707 38.13 24.63 4.52
CA THR A 707 37.94 25.57 5.63
C THR A 707 37.30 24.92 6.84
N TYR A 708 36.16 24.24 6.64
CA TYR A 708 35.45 23.62 7.75
C TYR A 708 35.88 22.17 7.99
N ARG A 709 36.33 21.44 6.97
CA ARG A 709 36.65 19.99 7.05
C ARG A 709 35.42 19.10 7.30
N ASN A 710 34.60 19.36 8.31
CA ASN A 710 33.36 18.63 8.62
C ASN A 710 32.18 19.54 9.06
N ARG A 711 31.01 18.94 9.34
CA ARG A 711 29.79 19.67 9.77
C ARG A 711 29.94 20.29 11.16
N TYR A 712 30.62 19.63 12.10
CA TYR A 712 30.92 20.18 13.43
C TYR A 712 31.58 21.56 13.34
N SER A 713 32.68 21.66 12.59
CA SER A 713 33.42 22.91 12.40
C SER A 713 32.62 23.97 11.62
N LYS A 714 31.79 23.55 10.65
CA LYS A 714 30.86 24.45 9.95
C LYS A 714 29.84 25.03 10.94
N ALA A 715 29.27 24.22 11.82
CA ALA A 715 28.34 24.65 12.86
C ALA A 715 29.02 25.53 13.93
N TRP A 716 30.20 25.15 14.43
CA TRP A 716 30.97 25.96 15.38
C TRP A 716 31.35 27.33 14.80
N SER A 717 31.75 27.37 13.53
CA SER A 717 32.12 28.63 12.86
C SER A 717 30.91 29.48 12.46
N GLY A 718 29.83 28.85 11.97
CA GLY A 718 28.61 29.55 11.54
C GLY A 718 27.74 30.03 12.70
N ILE A 719 27.74 29.34 13.84
CA ILE A 719 26.89 29.65 15.00
C ILE A 719 27.73 30.24 16.15
N ILE A 720 28.63 29.46 16.75
CA ILE A 720 29.35 29.86 17.98
C ILE A 720 30.31 31.04 17.73
N ALA A 721 31.17 30.95 16.72
CA ALA A 721 32.15 31.99 16.38
C ALA A 721 31.48 33.29 15.89
N ALA A 722 30.34 33.17 15.21
CA ALA A 722 29.57 34.30 14.69
C ALA A 722 28.65 34.95 15.75
N GLY A 723 28.27 34.21 16.80
CA GLY A 723 27.25 34.61 17.77
C GLY A 723 25.82 34.58 17.21
N SER A 724 25.59 33.81 16.14
CA SER A 724 24.29 33.74 15.45
C SER A 724 23.24 32.98 16.26
N PRO A 725 21.94 33.31 16.11
CA PRO A 725 20.86 32.47 16.61
C PRO A 725 20.81 31.13 15.85
N HIS A 726 20.47 30.03 16.52
CA HIS A 726 20.42 28.67 15.94
C HIS A 726 19.55 28.58 14.67
N ALA A 727 18.47 29.35 14.66
CA ALA A 727 17.49 29.37 13.58
C ALA A 727 17.84 30.30 12.41
N ASP A 728 18.84 31.18 12.54
CA ASP A 728 19.28 32.06 11.46
C ASP A 728 20.79 32.36 11.51
N PHE A 729 21.57 31.43 10.97
CA PHE A 729 23.02 31.55 10.82
C PHE A 729 23.46 31.48 9.36
N GLN A 730 24.65 32.01 9.10
CA GLN A 730 25.21 32.16 7.76
C GLN A 730 26.66 31.66 7.75
N ASN A 731 27.05 31.01 6.65
CA ASN A 731 28.41 30.51 6.44
C ASN A 731 29.12 31.32 5.34
N LEU A 732 30.41 31.08 5.14
CA LEU A 732 31.21 31.68 4.05
C LEU A 732 30.60 31.35 2.68
N GLY A 733 30.76 32.27 1.70
CA GLY A 733 30.00 32.26 0.44
C GLY A 733 28.78 33.17 0.49
N LYS A 734 28.20 33.53 -0.67
CA LYS A 734 26.88 34.19 -0.68
C LYS A 734 25.80 33.14 -0.50
N ASN A 735 24.74 33.48 0.22
CA ASN A 735 23.52 32.67 0.37
C ASN A 735 23.76 31.25 0.95
N ASN A 736 24.90 31.00 1.62
CA ASN A 736 25.24 29.72 2.28
C ASN A 736 24.60 29.66 3.68
N ALA A 737 23.27 29.81 3.71
CA ALA A 737 22.45 29.94 4.91
C ALA A 737 22.19 28.60 5.61
N ASN A 738 21.72 28.67 6.86
CA ASN A 738 20.89 27.69 7.57
C ASN A 738 20.98 26.23 7.08
N ASP A 739 22.02 25.55 7.56
CA ASP A 739 22.38 24.19 7.16
C ASP A 739 21.82 23.15 8.16
N VAL A 740 20.97 22.22 7.71
CA VAL A 740 20.22 21.31 8.60
C VAL A 740 21.14 20.38 9.42
N PHE A 741 22.23 19.92 8.81
CA PHE A 741 23.24 19.10 9.50
C PHE A 741 24.03 19.92 10.53
N CYS A 742 24.24 21.22 10.30
CA CYS A 742 24.85 22.10 11.28
C CYS A 742 23.87 22.44 12.42
N LYS A 743 22.56 22.52 12.15
CA LYS A 743 21.51 22.65 13.20
C LYS A 743 21.42 21.40 14.08
N LEU A 744 21.68 20.21 13.53
CA LEU A 744 21.66 18.93 14.24
C LEU A 744 22.77 18.83 15.31
N VAL A 745 23.95 19.41 15.08
CA VAL A 745 25.12 19.31 15.97
C VAL A 745 24.79 19.50 17.45
N PRO A 746 24.16 20.60 17.92
CA PRO A 746 23.81 20.78 19.34
C PRO A 746 22.89 19.69 19.91
N PHE A 747 22.02 19.08 19.12
CA PHE A 747 21.19 17.96 19.58
C PHE A 747 22.05 16.70 19.71
N TRP A 748 22.82 16.36 18.68
CA TRP A 748 23.66 15.16 18.70
C TRP A 748 24.77 15.21 19.77
N GLN A 749 25.33 16.39 20.05
CA GLN A 749 26.28 16.57 21.16
C GLN A 749 25.71 16.21 22.53
N LEU A 750 24.40 16.38 22.75
CA LEU A 750 23.74 15.94 23.99
C LEU A 750 23.68 14.41 24.07
N GLU A 751 23.48 13.71 22.96
CA GLU A 751 23.54 12.23 22.91
C GLU A 751 24.99 11.72 23.03
N LEU A 752 25.97 12.39 22.43
CA LEU A 752 27.38 12.04 22.65
C LEU A 752 27.77 12.14 24.12
N TYR A 753 27.36 13.20 24.82
CA TYR A 753 27.75 13.39 26.22
C TYR A 753 26.86 12.61 27.20
N PHE A 754 25.55 12.82 27.20
CA PHE A 754 24.68 12.13 28.16
C PHE A 754 24.51 10.65 27.81
N GLY A 755 24.33 10.33 26.53
CA GLY A 755 24.32 8.96 26.02
C GLY A 755 25.71 8.31 26.07
N LYS A 756 26.59 8.58 25.10
CA LYS A 756 27.83 7.79 24.90
C LYS A 756 28.90 7.98 25.99
N VAL A 757 29.02 9.15 26.61
CA VAL A 757 30.03 9.42 27.68
C VAL A 757 29.51 9.05 29.07
N LEU A 758 28.29 9.44 29.43
CA LEU A 758 27.70 9.18 30.76
C LEU A 758 26.83 7.91 30.82
N GLY A 759 26.71 7.17 29.71
CA GLY A 759 26.06 5.85 29.63
C GLY A 759 24.53 5.88 29.56
N ARG A 760 23.89 7.04 29.38
CA ARG A 760 22.43 7.20 29.45
C ARG A 760 21.73 6.94 28.10
N THR A 761 22.03 5.80 27.46
CA THR A 761 21.36 5.34 26.23
C THR A 761 20.37 4.20 26.54
N PRO A 762 19.30 4.00 25.75
CA PRO A 762 18.41 2.83 25.86
C PRO A 762 19.15 1.49 25.71
N LEU A 763 20.28 1.50 25.00
CA LEU A 763 21.13 0.32 24.80
C LEU A 763 21.87 -0.08 26.08
N GLN A 764 22.24 0.89 26.92
CA GLN A 764 23.05 0.69 28.14
C GLN A 764 22.22 0.71 29.43
N GLN A 765 21.08 1.41 29.46
CA GLN A 765 20.20 1.45 30.64
C GLN A 765 19.33 0.20 30.73
N ALA A 766 19.22 -0.37 31.94
CA ALA A 766 18.49 -1.61 32.19
C ALA A 766 16.96 -1.44 32.05
N ASP A 767 16.45 -0.23 32.29
CA ASP A 767 15.04 0.16 32.16
C ASP A 767 14.69 0.72 30.77
N LYS A 768 15.66 0.73 29.83
CA LYS A 768 15.53 1.33 28.48
C LYS A 768 15.30 2.84 28.47
N GLY A 769 15.54 3.52 29.61
CA GLY A 769 15.58 4.98 29.72
C GLY A 769 16.89 5.57 29.22
N GLY A 770 17.13 6.84 29.57
CA GLY A 770 18.37 7.50 29.16
C GLY A 770 18.41 9.01 29.37
N PHE A 771 18.89 9.72 28.35
CA PHE A 771 18.71 11.17 28.21
C PHE A 771 17.54 11.47 27.27
N TYR A 772 17.68 11.11 25.98
CA TYR A 772 16.62 11.35 24.99
C TYR A 772 15.26 10.71 25.31
N PRO A 773 15.17 9.45 25.81
CA PRO A 773 13.91 8.85 26.26
C PRO A 773 13.10 9.73 27.22
N GLU A 774 13.78 10.34 28.19
CA GLU A 774 13.15 11.22 29.19
C GLU A 774 12.75 12.58 28.57
N VAL A 775 13.55 13.10 27.61
CA VAL A 775 13.27 14.36 26.89
C VAL A 775 12.03 14.20 26.02
N TYR A 776 11.93 13.10 25.28
CA TYR A 776 10.75 12.78 24.47
C TYR A 776 9.53 12.54 25.37
N GLU A 777 9.64 11.81 26.48
CA GLU A 777 8.51 11.58 27.38
C GLU A 777 8.05 12.87 28.11
N TYR A 778 8.95 13.78 28.47
CA TYR A 778 8.56 15.10 28.99
C TYR A 778 7.79 15.91 27.93
N ALA A 779 8.28 15.96 26.70
CA ALA A 779 7.58 16.61 25.59
C ALA A 779 6.23 15.95 25.29
N ARG A 780 6.12 14.63 25.44
CA ARG A 780 4.88 13.86 25.23
C ARG A 780 3.79 14.26 26.22
N ASN A 781 4.09 14.27 27.52
CA ASN A 781 3.11 14.54 28.58
C ASN A 781 2.83 16.03 28.83
N LYS A 782 3.61 16.96 28.26
CA LYS A 782 3.40 18.40 28.44
C LYS A 782 2.33 18.96 27.49
N ASP A 783 1.46 19.83 28.00
CA ASP A 783 0.63 20.71 27.16
C ASP A 783 1.46 21.89 26.62
N TYR A 784 1.28 22.16 25.32
CA TYR A 784 1.91 23.25 24.57
C TYR A 784 0.87 24.18 23.93
N THR A 785 -0.42 24.02 24.26
CA THR A 785 -1.52 24.80 23.68
C THR A 785 -1.30 26.30 23.89
N GLY A 786 -1.24 27.06 22.79
CA GLY A 786 -0.98 28.50 22.81
C GLY A 786 0.49 28.92 22.92
N MET A 787 1.45 28.01 23.07
CA MET A 787 2.89 28.35 23.06
C MET A 787 3.39 28.66 21.64
N THR A 788 4.19 29.71 21.51
CA THR A 788 4.92 30.05 20.27
C THR A 788 6.09 29.09 20.03
N HIS A 789 6.58 29.00 18.78
CA HIS A 789 7.76 28.20 18.47
C HIS A 789 9.02 28.61 19.26
N GLY A 790 9.16 29.90 19.60
CA GLY A 790 10.28 30.38 20.42
C GLY A 790 10.16 29.93 21.87
N GLU A 791 8.96 29.92 22.44
CA GLU A 791 8.73 29.35 23.77
C GLU A 791 8.95 27.82 23.80
N ILE A 792 8.63 27.10 22.72
CA ILE A 792 8.95 25.67 22.59
C ILE A 792 10.47 25.45 22.54
N GLN A 793 11.22 26.25 21.77
CA GLN A 793 12.69 26.22 21.75
C GLN A 793 13.30 26.45 23.14
N LEU A 794 12.81 27.44 23.88
CA LEU A 794 13.28 27.73 25.24
C LEU A 794 12.86 26.66 26.25
N ASP A 795 11.71 26.01 26.06
CA ASP A 795 11.27 24.88 26.86
C ASP A 795 12.11 23.62 26.62
N PHE A 796 12.60 23.40 25.40
CA PHE A 796 13.58 22.34 25.13
C PHE A 796 14.88 22.56 25.94
N VAL A 797 15.38 23.80 26.01
CA VAL A 797 16.54 24.17 26.86
C VAL A 797 16.29 23.89 28.35
N TYR A 798 15.09 24.23 28.85
CA TYR A 798 14.68 23.90 30.22
C TYR A 798 14.61 22.38 30.45
N THR A 799 14.01 21.65 29.51
CA THR A 799 13.82 20.20 29.52
C THR A 799 15.15 19.46 29.58
N CYS A 800 16.08 19.77 28.68
CA CYS A 800 17.42 19.19 28.68
C CYS A 800 18.19 19.50 29.97
N SER A 801 18.05 20.72 30.52
CA SER A 801 18.69 21.09 31.80
C SER A 801 18.11 20.29 32.98
N LYS A 802 16.78 20.17 33.04
CA LYS A 802 16.06 19.40 34.07
C LYS A 802 16.42 17.91 34.05
N ILE A 803 16.54 17.32 32.87
CA ILE A 803 16.74 15.87 32.67
C ILE A 803 18.21 15.45 32.73
N SER A 804 19.13 16.32 32.30
CA SER A 804 20.56 16.12 32.56
C SER A 804 20.91 16.22 34.05
N GLY A 805 20.16 17.01 34.81
CA GLY A 805 20.55 17.47 36.15
C GLY A 805 21.61 18.58 36.10
N MET A 806 21.92 19.11 34.91
CA MET A 806 22.97 20.09 34.68
C MET A 806 22.40 21.43 34.20
N ASN A 807 23.09 22.52 34.54
CA ASN A 807 22.77 23.85 34.06
C ASN A 807 23.40 24.06 32.67
N LEU A 808 22.60 23.83 31.62
CA LEU A 808 23.04 23.88 30.23
C LEU A 808 22.93 25.28 29.59
N LEU A 809 22.69 26.34 30.38
CA LEU A 809 22.53 27.71 29.85
C LEU A 809 23.74 28.18 29.04
N ASP A 810 24.96 27.80 29.44
CA ASP A 810 26.20 28.17 28.74
C ASP A 810 26.28 27.50 27.36
N PHE A 811 26.02 26.19 27.29
CA PHE A 811 25.95 25.40 26.05
C PHE A 811 24.92 25.97 25.06
N PHE A 812 23.68 26.19 25.53
CA PHE A 812 22.60 26.73 24.69
C PHE A 812 22.75 28.23 24.36
N THR A 813 23.56 28.99 25.12
CA THR A 813 23.97 30.34 24.73
C THR A 813 24.96 30.30 23.56
N LYS A 814 26.01 29.48 23.65
CA LYS A 814 27.00 29.30 22.57
C LYS A 814 26.34 28.83 21.26
N TRP A 815 25.40 27.89 21.37
CA TRP A 815 24.64 27.38 20.24
C TRP A 815 23.50 28.26 19.74
N GLY A 816 23.35 29.49 20.25
CA GLY A 816 22.41 30.46 19.71
C GLY A 816 20.92 30.16 19.97
N PHE A 817 20.59 29.23 20.86
CA PHE A 817 19.21 29.01 21.32
C PHE A 817 18.74 30.16 22.22
N LEU A 818 19.70 30.80 22.91
CA LEU A 818 19.49 31.94 23.83
C LEU A 818 19.98 33.27 23.25
N THR A 819 19.94 33.41 21.92
CA THR A 819 20.18 34.65 21.18
C THR A 819 18.84 35.19 20.67
N PRO A 820 18.52 36.49 20.85
CA PRO A 820 17.28 37.05 20.32
C PRO A 820 17.14 36.90 18.81
N VAL A 821 15.95 36.53 18.35
CA VAL A 821 15.61 36.37 16.92
C VAL A 821 14.12 36.66 16.72
N ASP A 822 13.77 37.23 15.57
CA ASP A 822 12.37 37.37 15.13
C ASP A 822 12.33 37.15 13.62
N LYS A 823 11.84 35.98 13.19
CA LYS A 823 11.95 35.55 11.79
C LYS A 823 10.83 34.60 11.36
N GLU A 824 10.30 34.84 10.16
CA GLU A 824 9.48 33.87 9.44
C GLU A 824 10.40 32.81 8.82
N LEU A 825 10.16 31.54 9.15
CA LEU A 825 10.88 30.38 8.63
C LEU A 825 9.92 29.57 7.76
N ASP A 826 10.29 29.31 6.51
CA ASP A 826 9.55 28.40 5.63
C ASP A 826 10.20 27.01 5.70
N ASP A 827 9.55 26.10 6.40
CA ASP A 827 10.04 24.76 6.76
C ASP A 827 8.81 23.86 6.83
N TYR A 828 8.35 23.37 5.67
CA TYR A 828 7.00 22.81 5.49
C TYR A 828 5.92 23.81 5.95
N GLY A 829 5.94 24.99 5.33
CA GLY A 829 5.05 26.11 5.60
C GLY A 829 5.68 27.18 6.50
N LYS A 830 5.27 28.43 6.26
CA LYS A 830 5.70 29.63 6.98
C LYS A 830 5.30 29.59 8.46
N LYS A 831 6.31 29.70 9.33
CA LYS A 831 6.22 29.61 10.79
C LYS A 831 7.03 30.75 11.42
N GLN A 832 6.41 31.60 12.24
CA GLN A 832 7.14 32.66 12.95
C GLN A 832 7.91 32.08 14.14
N LEU A 833 9.21 32.36 14.22
CA LEU A 833 10.04 32.10 15.37
C LEU A 833 10.49 33.43 16.00
N THR A 834 9.95 33.73 17.17
CA THR A 834 10.29 34.93 17.96
C THR A 834 10.85 34.50 19.31
N VAL A 835 12.06 34.96 19.64
CA VAL A 835 12.70 34.78 20.95
C VAL A 835 13.20 36.16 21.40
N THR A 836 12.65 36.68 22.50
CA THR A 836 13.05 37.98 23.05
C THR A 836 14.03 37.83 24.22
N GLN A 837 14.71 38.93 24.56
CA GLN A 837 15.60 38.97 25.72
C GLN A 837 14.87 38.63 27.04
N ASP A 838 13.64 39.12 27.21
CA ASP A 838 12.82 38.85 28.41
C ASP A 838 12.47 37.36 28.53
N MET A 839 12.15 36.70 27.41
CA MET A 839 11.91 35.24 27.36
C MET A 839 13.17 34.46 27.76
N ILE A 840 14.33 34.87 27.23
CA ILE A 840 15.64 34.27 27.54
C ILE A 840 15.98 34.44 29.03
N ASP A 841 15.78 35.62 29.61
CA ASP A 841 16.14 35.88 31.00
C ASP A 841 15.14 35.24 32.00
N ALA A 842 13.86 35.15 31.64
CA ALA A 842 12.88 34.34 32.37
C ALA A 842 13.24 32.84 32.34
N LEU A 843 13.73 32.31 31.21
CA LEU A 843 14.25 30.95 31.14
C LEU A 843 15.50 30.78 32.02
N LYS A 844 16.47 31.71 31.98
CA LYS A 844 17.68 31.64 32.82
C LYS A 844 17.32 31.54 34.31
N GLN A 845 16.31 32.30 34.76
CA GLN A 845 15.80 32.19 36.13
C GLN A 845 15.24 30.79 36.43
N LYS A 846 14.37 30.25 35.54
CA LYS A 846 13.81 28.89 35.68
C LYS A 846 14.88 27.80 35.73
N VAL A 847 15.91 27.87 34.88
CA VAL A 847 16.98 26.86 34.84
C VAL A 847 17.93 26.99 36.03
N ASN A 848 18.29 28.21 36.44
CA ASN A 848 19.10 28.40 37.66
C ASN A 848 18.37 27.90 38.92
N ALA A 849 17.03 28.03 38.97
CA ALA A 849 16.21 27.51 40.07
C ALA A 849 16.16 25.97 40.16
N LEU A 850 16.62 25.23 39.13
CA LEU A 850 16.78 23.77 39.20
C LEU A 850 17.97 23.33 40.07
N GLY A 851 18.89 24.24 40.40
CA GLY A 851 20.06 23.95 41.26
C GLY A 851 21.15 23.07 40.63
N GLY A 852 21.00 22.64 39.38
CA GLY A 852 21.97 21.80 38.67
C GLY A 852 23.36 22.46 38.50
N THR A 853 24.41 21.66 38.55
CA THR A 853 25.79 22.13 38.29
C THR A 853 26.00 22.40 36.81
N ARG A 854 26.89 23.34 36.47
CA ARG A 854 27.36 23.48 35.08
C ARG A 854 28.19 22.25 34.68
N PRO A 855 28.22 21.84 33.39
CA PRO A 855 29.20 20.88 32.91
C PRO A 855 30.63 21.37 33.22
N ASP A 856 31.51 20.45 33.61
CA ASP A 856 32.95 20.71 33.86
C ASP A 856 33.81 20.39 32.63
N VAL A 857 33.19 20.46 31.45
CA VAL A 857 33.76 20.16 30.13
C VAL A 857 33.30 21.19 29.09
N ALA A 858 34.09 21.38 28.03
CA ALA A 858 33.74 22.17 26.86
C ALA A 858 32.71 21.42 25.98
N LEU A 859 31.50 21.21 26.51
CA LEU A 859 30.44 20.42 25.89
C LEU A 859 30.08 20.89 24.46
N GLU A 860 30.25 22.18 24.17
CA GLU A 860 30.09 22.75 22.83
C GLU A 860 31.03 22.16 21.76
N TYR A 861 32.11 21.48 22.15
CA TYR A 861 33.14 20.95 21.26
C TYR A 861 33.26 19.41 21.30
N ILE A 862 32.25 18.69 21.80
CA ILE A 862 32.23 17.22 21.70
C ILE A 862 31.89 16.80 20.26
N SER A 863 32.50 15.72 19.79
CA SER A 863 32.28 15.14 18.46
C SER A 863 32.51 13.63 18.46
N ASP A 864 32.06 12.91 17.44
CA ASP A 864 32.24 11.45 17.34
C ASP A 864 33.72 11.03 17.29
N ASN A 865 34.63 11.89 16.83
CA ASN A 865 36.09 11.66 16.92
C ASN A 865 36.66 11.89 18.33
N THR A 866 35.97 12.62 19.22
CA THR A 866 36.55 13.14 20.47
C THR A 866 35.83 12.69 21.76
N TYR A 867 34.61 12.15 21.68
CA TYR A 867 33.78 11.87 22.87
C TYR A 867 34.45 10.95 23.91
N GLU A 868 35.29 9.98 23.48
CA GLU A 868 36.04 9.13 24.42
C GLU A 868 36.96 9.94 25.37
N LEU A 869 37.53 11.06 24.89
CA LEU A 869 38.34 11.95 25.73
C LEU A 869 37.53 12.58 26.88
N TYR A 870 36.21 12.73 26.71
CA TYR A 870 35.32 13.28 27.74
C TYR A 870 35.07 12.32 28.91
N LYS A 871 35.33 11.01 28.74
CA LYS A 871 35.29 10.02 29.82
C LYS A 871 36.51 10.12 30.73
N THR A 872 37.69 10.40 30.17
CA THR A 872 38.98 10.43 30.91
C THR A 872 39.45 11.83 31.29
N LYS A 873 38.99 12.87 30.58
CA LYS A 873 39.41 14.28 30.73
C LYS A 873 40.93 14.47 30.61
N THR A 874 41.57 13.70 29.72
CA THR A 874 43.02 13.72 29.51
C THR A 874 43.48 15.11 29.06
N ALA A 875 44.57 15.62 29.66
CA ALA A 875 45.16 16.90 29.28
C ALA A 875 45.78 16.86 27.86
N ILE A 876 45.85 18.01 27.21
CA ILE A 876 46.51 18.19 25.90
C ILE A 876 47.99 17.82 26.01
N ILE A 877 48.48 17.04 25.04
CA ILE A 877 49.91 16.89 24.78
C ILE A 877 50.27 17.86 23.65
N LYS A 878 51.20 18.78 23.92
CA LYS A 878 51.64 19.79 22.94
C LYS A 878 52.50 19.15 21.86
N GLY A 879 52.22 19.51 20.61
CA GLY A 879 53.03 19.14 19.45
C GLY A 879 54.01 20.23 19.02
N GLU A 880 54.24 20.31 17.71
CA GLU A 880 55.06 21.35 17.07
C GLU A 880 54.34 22.71 17.05
N ASN A 881 55.10 23.79 16.86
CA ASN A 881 54.53 25.08 16.44
C ASN A 881 53.76 24.91 15.11
N ALA A 882 52.67 25.66 14.96
CA ALA A 882 51.90 25.68 13.73
C ALA A 882 52.68 26.40 12.60
N THR A 883 52.35 26.09 11.36
CA THR A 883 52.85 26.80 10.17
C THR A 883 51.67 27.27 9.32
N HIS A 884 51.80 28.42 8.66
CA HIS A 884 50.77 28.97 7.76
C HIS A 884 51.28 29.17 6.33
N ALA A 885 50.41 28.98 5.34
CA ALA A 885 50.74 29.09 3.91
C ALA A 885 49.63 29.78 3.09
N PRO A 886 49.95 30.77 2.22
CA PRO A 886 48.95 31.46 1.39
C PRO A 886 48.08 30.53 0.54
N LYS A 887 46.75 30.66 0.68
CA LYS A 887 45.76 29.84 -0.01
C LYS A 887 44.55 30.67 -0.45
N THR A 888 44.53 31.05 -1.72
CA THR A 888 43.29 31.52 -2.36
C THR A 888 42.36 30.33 -2.60
N PHE A 889 41.08 30.49 -2.28
CA PHE A 889 40.03 29.47 -2.50
C PHE A 889 38.67 30.13 -2.74
N THR A 890 37.70 29.38 -3.26
CA THR A 890 36.35 29.86 -3.56
C THR A 890 35.32 29.00 -2.84
N VAL A 891 34.30 29.63 -2.23
CA VAL A 891 33.17 28.96 -1.57
C VAL A 891 31.89 29.30 -2.33
N GLY A 892 31.04 28.30 -2.57
CA GLY A 892 29.86 28.42 -3.42
C GLY A 892 30.16 28.24 -4.92
N SER A 893 29.10 28.24 -5.73
CA SER A 893 29.15 28.03 -7.18
C SER A 893 28.28 29.05 -7.92
N GLY A 894 28.53 29.26 -9.22
CA GLY A 894 27.83 30.29 -10.01
C GLY A 894 27.96 31.68 -9.40
N ASP A 895 26.87 32.47 -9.46
CA ASP A 895 26.84 33.84 -8.91
C ASP A 895 26.98 33.91 -7.37
N ASN A 896 26.78 32.78 -6.69
CA ASN A 896 26.97 32.63 -5.24
C ASN A 896 28.44 32.44 -4.83
N ALA A 897 29.34 32.20 -5.80
CA ALA A 897 30.76 32.00 -5.55
C ALA A 897 31.42 33.25 -4.93
N VAL A 898 32.18 33.05 -3.85
CA VAL A 898 33.02 34.07 -3.21
C VAL A 898 34.43 33.56 -3.06
N THR A 899 35.40 34.30 -3.60
CA THR A 899 36.82 33.98 -3.51
C THR A 899 37.46 34.67 -2.31
N TYR A 900 38.06 33.88 -1.44
CA TYR A 900 38.77 34.30 -0.23
C TYR A 900 40.27 34.21 -0.45
N ASN A 901 41.00 35.24 -0.01
CA ASN A 901 42.46 35.26 0.03
C ASN A 901 42.93 34.86 1.43
N GLY A 902 42.73 33.58 1.73
CA GLY A 902 43.01 32.97 3.01
C GLY A 902 44.42 32.38 3.14
N GLU A 903 44.62 31.68 4.25
CA GLU A 903 45.84 30.93 4.55
C GLU A 903 45.50 29.57 5.16
N THR A 904 46.21 28.53 4.70
CA THR A 904 46.13 27.18 5.25
C THR A 904 47.04 27.09 6.47
N ILE A 905 46.44 26.74 7.62
CA ILE A 905 47.12 26.45 8.87
C ILE A 905 47.39 24.95 8.93
N THR A 906 48.61 24.57 9.33
CA THR A 906 49.01 23.19 9.59
C THR A 906 49.57 23.07 11.00
N ILE A 907 49.05 22.11 11.76
CA ILE A 907 49.38 21.83 13.15
C ILE A 907 49.86 20.37 13.21
N LYS A 908 50.93 20.05 13.95
CA LYS A 908 51.46 18.67 13.98
C LYS A 908 51.70 18.15 15.40
N ASN A 909 51.42 16.87 15.60
CA ASN A 909 51.73 16.10 16.81
C ASN A 909 51.06 16.63 18.11
N TRP A 910 50.02 17.46 18.00
CA TRP A 910 49.14 17.81 19.12
C TRP A 910 48.14 16.67 19.33
N THR A 911 47.87 16.28 20.58
CA THR A 911 46.89 15.22 20.90
C THR A 911 46.08 15.55 22.16
N ASN A 912 44.93 14.87 22.32
CA ASN A 912 43.87 15.18 23.29
C ASN A 912 43.23 16.58 23.14
N VAL A 913 43.31 17.15 21.93
CA VAL A 913 42.62 18.38 21.54
C VAL A 913 41.18 18.05 21.11
N VAL A 914 40.20 18.86 21.48
CA VAL A 914 38.79 18.69 21.04
C VAL A 914 38.40 19.62 19.89
N THR A 915 39.02 20.81 19.82
CA THR A 915 38.91 21.74 18.69
C THR A 915 40.05 22.76 18.70
N TYR A 916 40.24 23.48 17.59
CA TYR A 916 41.15 24.61 17.47
C TYR A 916 40.35 25.91 17.30
N GLU A 917 40.65 26.92 18.13
CA GLU A 917 40.10 28.27 18.02
C GLU A 917 41.10 29.19 17.31
N VAL A 918 40.65 29.93 16.29
CA VAL A 918 41.42 31.04 15.70
C VAL A 918 40.72 32.37 15.98
N LYS A 919 41.47 33.35 16.50
CA LYS A 919 40.99 34.68 16.86
C LYS A 919 41.87 35.80 16.28
N ASP A 920 41.24 36.92 15.97
CA ASP A 920 41.91 38.14 15.50
C ASP A 920 42.56 38.93 16.65
N GLU A 921 43.22 40.05 16.31
CA GLU A 921 43.90 40.92 17.27
C GLU A 921 42.97 41.56 18.34
N THR A 922 41.64 41.51 18.13
CA THR A 922 40.62 41.99 19.07
C THR A 922 40.06 40.87 19.97
N GLY A 923 40.44 39.62 19.72
CA GLY A 923 39.91 38.43 20.39
C GLY A 923 38.62 37.89 19.77
N LYS A 924 38.13 38.46 18.66
CA LYS A 924 36.98 37.96 17.92
C LYS A 924 37.37 36.70 17.14
N PHE A 925 36.48 35.71 17.09
CA PHE A 925 36.71 34.49 16.31
C PHE A 925 36.80 34.76 14.79
N ILE A 926 37.73 34.06 14.15
CA ILE A 926 37.89 33.95 12.70
C ILE A 926 37.34 32.59 12.22
N LEU A 927 37.63 31.53 12.98
CA LEU A 927 37.25 30.15 12.69
C LEU A 927 37.28 29.32 13.99
N ILE A 928 36.44 28.29 14.07
CA ILE A 928 36.60 27.17 15.01
C ILE A 928 36.56 25.88 14.18
N CYS A 929 37.59 25.04 14.28
CA CYS A 929 37.73 23.84 13.46
C CYS A 929 38.35 22.66 14.21
N SER A 930 37.88 21.45 13.92
CA SER A 930 38.36 20.19 14.54
C SER A 930 39.78 19.78 14.14
N GLY A 931 40.38 20.41 13.12
CA GLY A 931 41.45 19.77 12.35
C GLY A 931 40.85 18.86 11.27
N GLU A 932 41.51 17.74 10.95
CA GLU A 932 41.05 16.84 9.87
C GLU A 932 39.69 16.16 10.16
N ASN A 933 39.09 15.60 9.11
CA ASN A 933 37.80 14.88 9.20
C ASN A 933 37.88 13.62 10.08
N ALA A 934 39.08 13.03 10.20
CA ALA A 934 39.40 11.86 11.02
C ALA A 934 40.68 12.14 11.84
N PRO A 935 40.91 11.46 13.00
CA PRO A 935 42.07 11.71 13.84
C PRO A 935 43.39 11.56 13.09
N SER A 936 44.27 12.57 13.22
CA SER A 936 45.51 12.70 12.46
C SER A 936 46.68 13.11 13.37
N SER A 937 47.92 12.84 12.93
CA SER A 937 49.12 13.47 13.52
C SER A 937 49.42 14.85 12.90
N VAL A 938 48.68 15.24 11.87
CA VAL A 938 48.77 16.53 11.18
C VAL A 938 47.36 17.06 10.93
N ASP A 939 46.99 18.15 11.60
CA ASP A 939 45.70 18.82 11.43
C ASP A 939 45.83 20.02 10.48
N THR A 940 44.94 20.09 9.48
CA THR A 940 44.97 21.14 8.46
C THR A 940 43.60 21.78 8.26
N PHE A 941 43.54 23.12 8.22
CA PHE A 941 42.35 23.88 7.82
C PHE A 941 42.75 25.24 7.23
N THR A 942 41.85 25.88 6.48
CA THR A 942 42.12 27.14 5.77
C THR A 942 41.23 28.27 6.27
N ILE A 943 41.82 29.26 6.94
CA ILE A 943 41.11 30.47 7.39
C ILE A 943 40.79 31.40 6.21
N PRO A 944 39.66 32.12 6.21
CA PRO A 944 39.19 32.94 5.06
C PRO A 944 39.96 34.27 4.87
N VAL A 945 40.96 34.53 5.71
CA VAL A 945 41.79 35.75 5.72
C VAL A 945 43.26 35.36 5.85
N ARG A 946 44.17 36.27 5.50
CA ARG A 946 45.59 36.11 5.82
C ARG A 946 45.84 36.24 7.32
N TRP A 947 46.87 35.55 7.81
CA TRP A 947 47.38 35.72 9.17
C TRP A 947 47.92 37.14 9.37
N LYS A 948 47.93 37.61 10.62
CA LYS A 948 48.52 38.89 11.02
C LYS A 948 49.20 38.76 12.39
N ASP A 949 50.14 39.66 12.66
CA ASP A 949 50.63 39.90 14.00
C ASP A 949 49.47 40.21 14.96
N GLY A 950 49.43 39.53 16.11
CA GLY A 950 48.37 39.66 17.11
C GLY A 950 47.21 38.64 16.98
N PHE A 951 47.10 37.92 15.85
CA PHE A 951 46.21 36.74 15.77
C PHE A 951 46.63 35.68 16.78
N ARG A 952 45.66 34.86 17.23
CA ARG A 952 45.89 33.70 18.09
C ARG A 952 45.29 32.42 17.52
N LEU A 953 46.04 31.34 17.69
CA LEU A 953 45.60 29.96 17.47
C LEU A 953 45.73 29.25 18.82
N SER A 954 44.66 28.63 19.31
CA SER A 954 44.65 27.91 20.58
C SER A 954 44.03 26.52 20.41
N ALA A 955 44.71 25.49 20.92
CA ALA A 955 44.12 24.17 21.12
C ALA A 955 43.20 24.19 22.35
N VAL A 956 42.01 23.61 22.24
CA VAL A 956 41.06 23.50 23.36
C VAL A 956 41.05 22.08 23.91
N SER A 957 41.09 21.94 25.24
CA SER A 957 41.01 20.66 25.94
C SER A 957 39.55 20.28 26.24
N VAL A 958 39.35 19.02 26.63
CA VAL A 958 38.07 18.52 27.17
C VAL A 958 37.51 19.40 28.31
N THR A 959 38.36 19.94 29.18
CA THR A 959 37.96 20.80 30.30
C THR A 959 37.78 22.28 29.92
N GLY A 960 37.95 22.63 28.65
CA GLY A 960 37.88 24.02 28.17
C GLY A 960 39.14 24.85 28.47
N GLU A 961 40.25 24.22 28.86
CA GLU A 961 41.56 24.89 28.88
C GLU A 961 41.96 25.26 27.44
N ARG A 962 42.45 26.49 27.24
CA ARG A 962 43.00 26.96 25.96
C ARG A 962 44.51 27.01 26.07
N ILE A 963 45.21 26.28 25.20
CA ILE A 963 46.67 26.33 25.09
C ILE A 963 47.03 26.99 23.76
N ASP A 964 47.63 28.18 23.83
CA ASP A 964 48.11 28.89 22.64
C ASP A 964 49.20 28.07 21.91
N ILE A 965 49.03 27.92 20.59
CA ILE A 965 49.96 27.26 19.67
C ILE A 965 50.79 28.37 19.01
N PRO A 966 52.12 28.42 19.19
CA PRO A 966 52.96 29.40 18.50
C PRO A 966 52.94 29.17 16.99
N MET A 967 52.96 30.24 16.21
CA MET A 967 53.12 30.19 14.75
C MET A 967 54.60 30.34 14.38
N ASN A 968 55.07 29.57 13.39
CA ASN A 968 56.38 29.63 12.76
C ASN A 968 56.32 30.32 11.39
#